data_AF-A0A6L2Q426-F1
#
_entry.id   AF-A0A6L2Q426-F1
#
_cell.length_a   1.000
_cell.length_b   1.000
_cell.length_c   1.000
_cell.angle_alpha   90.00
_cell.angle_beta   90.00
_cell.angle_gamma   90.00
#
_symmetry.space_group_name_H-M   'P 1'
#
loop_
_entity.id
_entity.type
_entity.pdbx_description
1 polymer ?
#
loop_
_entity_poly.entity_id
_entity_poly.type
_entity_poly.pdbx_seq_one_letter_code
_entity_poly.pdbx_strand_id
1 'polypeptide(L)'
;MSTAASVGDVLTSVQLSSGKWTARHLEFATPFSKHLRSAELSKVSSQEPCRNKCVLGEREVRPEVLAGRQAAAEKQTALVRSKMSAGNSGLCPCKGSYYVRKQERHMQVKWKEAVEGARPGRYTHNQLLKCGLKESVINVSAVNAGEFRFSAWDHYSPSLCQENVTGILVGDGARLVLDAKGTAGVEEVTRAFLSSPGIEVTLVPAGWVHNHYRWLVWKLASVERSFPQQFAARCLTPNMLLLQLKYRYDREIDHCHRSAIRKILERDDSPARRLVLCIARVIKLDSSEADLRYELELTDGWYGLTAVVDQELCQRIHHGTVAVGTKLISYGAELLNCEQGCSPLEIGHDVKLKLYSNSTRRARWDIKLGFHTQPGPLHISLTSILPGGGNVSSVSVTVVRVYPLLYVEKLDEGKSVLRSVWAEERAAAQWERKHQECVEQLYSQLKAELHQDDSRQRHLKSHYHIPSAQDVALICSGDKLCEILELAPDPAAVEALLNEEQKVAVADYQRSKHESVQRELEAKVREKLKETATASRNVTPLFKVRCVDPAVPMSTRSAVLSVWRPSEDVMQLLKEGITVTLFNISAAGVRNGDLKLSAGRQTIYRPSSLRNYDFHERRVVSFSEVTRADFRPPFGELDIVGMVAHIGSALQGNLGFQTVYMADTDFNILGLAFWGGVKQFGWDEVLKPRALVTASNLQWRRGAAVRWVPCVYASELSSFSLNPCQPHLQHALATLRQEVGQQDFGAFASACEDKVSTLLCGSTSPLPRVVSGTRTLPTSSDTPQTGVKQGGLRPPLSRSPMNSPKTVPPQVACAKERMPFLSSPSQVPKVSVTCSSDVVTNSIQTERRLHKLQPYGEPPPLSPLLMMPIKPALRKAFHVPLRKESPISSTDSSPLNLKHGTG
;
A
#
# COMPACT_ATOMS: atom_id res chain seq x y z
N MET A 1 67.04 -25.20 23.79
CA MET A 1 67.39 -25.74 22.45
C MET A 1 66.96 -24.66 21.45
N SER A 2 67.84 -23.71 21.12
CA SER A 2 68.80 -23.76 19.98
C SER A 2 68.08 -23.70 18.62
N THR A 3 68.32 -22.74 17.72
CA THR A 3 69.30 -21.62 17.70
C THR A 3 68.98 -20.65 16.54
N ALA A 4 69.29 -19.35 16.69
CA ALA A 4 69.51 -18.33 15.62
C ALA A 4 68.35 -18.04 14.62
N ALA A 5 68.17 -16.84 14.05
CA ALA A 5 68.76 -15.50 14.18
C ALA A 5 67.61 -14.48 13.94
N SER A 6 67.36 -13.48 14.78
CA SER A 6 68.10 -12.22 14.96
C SER A 6 67.94 -11.15 13.84
N VAL A 7 66.97 -10.24 14.08
CA VAL A 7 67.11 -8.75 14.08
C VAL A 7 67.31 -8.08 12.70
N GLY A 8 66.41 -7.21 12.22
CA GLY A 8 66.25 -5.78 12.58
C GLY A 8 66.97 -4.91 11.53
N ASP A 9 66.71 -3.62 11.30
CA ASP A 9 65.72 -2.70 11.86
C ASP A 9 65.60 -1.48 10.89
N VAL A 10 64.39 -0.94 10.74
CA VAL A 10 64.06 0.51 10.75
C VAL A 10 64.69 1.53 9.74
N LEU A 11 63.86 2.52 9.39
CA LEU A 11 64.13 3.94 9.01
C LEU A 11 64.18 4.41 7.53
N THR A 12 63.33 5.42 7.32
CA THR A 12 63.43 6.64 6.49
C THR A 12 62.83 6.70 5.08
N SER A 13 62.27 7.88 4.84
CA SER A 13 61.51 8.34 3.67
C SER A 13 62.38 8.84 2.53
N VAL A 14 61.94 8.62 1.30
CA VAL A 14 62.30 9.46 0.14
C VAL A 14 61.01 9.88 -0.57
N GLN A 15 60.80 11.19 -0.70
CA GLN A 15 59.78 11.73 -1.61
C GLN A 15 60.28 11.58 -3.06
N LEU A 16 59.44 11.04 -3.94
CA LEU A 16 59.61 11.20 -5.39
C LEU A 16 58.29 11.65 -6.05
N SER A 17 58.45 12.52 -7.04
CA SER A 17 57.46 13.49 -7.48
C SER A 17 56.45 13.00 -8.52
N SER A 18 55.20 13.46 -8.39
CA SER A 18 54.23 13.74 -9.46
C SER A 18 54.43 13.08 -10.84
N GLY A 19 54.06 11.80 -10.96
CA GLY A 19 53.84 11.17 -12.27
C GLY A 19 52.50 11.63 -12.87
N LYS A 20 52.53 12.45 -13.93
CA LYS A 20 51.34 12.81 -14.72
C LYS A 20 50.81 11.57 -15.44
N TRP A 21 49.69 11.00 -14.97
CA TRP A 21 48.98 9.96 -15.71
C TRP A 21 48.31 10.58 -16.94
N THR A 22 48.97 10.45 -18.10
CA THR A 22 48.43 10.88 -19.40
C THR A 22 47.16 10.11 -19.74
N ALA A 23 46.14 10.84 -20.22
CA ALA A 23 44.83 10.28 -20.53
C ALA A 23 44.93 9.11 -21.53
N ARG A 24 44.34 7.96 -21.19
CA ARG A 24 44.13 6.87 -22.15
C ARG A 24 42.95 7.24 -23.05
N HIS A 25 43.23 7.50 -24.32
CA HIS A 25 42.21 7.72 -25.34
C HIS A 25 41.23 6.54 -25.41
N LEU A 26 39.93 6.82 -25.23
CA LEU A 26 38.87 5.96 -25.75
C LEU A 26 38.74 6.23 -27.25
N GLU A 27 39.52 5.51 -28.04
CA GLU A 27 39.46 5.58 -29.50
C GLU A 27 38.15 4.97 -30.03
N PHE A 28 37.27 5.84 -30.52
CA PHE A 28 36.24 5.46 -31.47
C PHE A 28 36.83 5.59 -32.87
N ALA A 29 37.67 4.63 -33.26
CA ALA A 29 38.28 4.62 -34.58
C ALA A 29 37.23 4.26 -35.67
N THR A 30 36.69 5.27 -36.33
CA THR A 30 36.28 5.15 -37.73
C THR A 30 37.53 5.28 -38.61
N PRO A 31 37.81 4.35 -39.54
CA PRO A 31 38.89 4.56 -40.50
C PRO A 31 38.57 5.78 -41.39
N PHE A 32 39.61 6.42 -41.92
CA PHE A 32 39.59 7.70 -42.68
C PHE A 32 39.39 8.98 -41.86
N SER A 33 40.44 9.36 -41.12
CA SER A 33 40.81 10.79 -40.97
C SER A 33 42.30 10.92 -40.61
N LYS A 34 43.16 11.01 -41.65
CA LYS A 34 44.55 11.48 -41.51
C LYS A 34 44.81 12.61 -42.51
N HIS A 35 45.62 13.57 -42.06
CA HIS A 35 46.07 14.79 -42.73
C HIS A 35 44.99 15.86 -43.00
N LEU A 36 45.04 16.94 -42.20
CA LEU A 36 45.58 18.22 -42.67
C LEU A 36 45.62 19.26 -41.53
N ARG A 37 46.84 19.63 -41.10
CA ARG A 37 47.19 20.95 -40.56
C ARG A 37 48.67 21.24 -40.83
N SER A 38 48.93 22.06 -41.83
CA SER A 38 49.91 23.12 -41.75
C SER A 38 49.39 24.26 -42.62
N ALA A 39 49.56 25.50 -42.17
CA ALA A 39 49.16 26.69 -42.90
C ALA A 39 50.42 27.54 -43.09
N GLU A 40 50.85 27.69 -44.34
CA GLU A 40 51.89 28.64 -44.72
C GLU A 40 51.29 29.75 -45.57
N LEU A 41 51.75 30.97 -45.33
CA LEU A 41 51.31 32.16 -46.06
C LEU A 41 52.02 32.24 -47.41
N SER A 42 51.25 32.43 -48.48
CA SER A 42 51.73 33.19 -49.64
C SER A 42 50.59 33.98 -50.29
N LYS A 43 50.90 35.21 -50.69
CA LYS A 43 50.05 36.03 -51.57
C LYS A 43 50.41 35.70 -53.02
N VAL A 44 49.49 35.86 -53.97
CA VAL A 44 49.69 36.64 -55.23
C VAL A 44 48.43 36.61 -56.13
N SER A 45 48.15 37.77 -56.73
CA SER A 45 47.36 38.11 -57.93
C SER A 45 45.96 37.55 -58.21
N SER A 46 45.07 38.51 -58.42
CA SER A 46 43.82 38.49 -59.20
C SER A 46 43.99 38.15 -60.70
N GLN A 47 42.98 37.50 -61.30
CA GLN A 47 42.47 37.76 -62.66
C GLN A 47 41.03 37.23 -62.83
N GLU A 48 40.32 37.68 -63.87
CA GLU A 48 38.84 37.72 -63.99
C GLU A 48 38.17 36.47 -64.63
N PRO A 49 36.81 36.35 -64.63
CA PRO A 49 36.12 35.06 -64.70
C PRO A 49 35.57 34.64 -66.07
N CYS A 50 35.46 33.32 -66.29
CA CYS A 50 34.77 32.72 -67.44
C CYS A 50 33.65 31.73 -67.05
N ARG A 51 32.41 32.25 -67.15
CA ARG A 51 31.12 31.60 -67.50
C ARG A 51 30.73 30.20 -66.96
N ASN A 52 29.55 30.21 -66.34
CA ASN A 52 28.49 29.19 -66.40
C ASN A 52 28.74 27.80 -65.79
N LYS A 53 28.47 27.68 -64.49
CA LYS A 53 27.71 26.55 -63.94
C LYS A 53 26.58 27.09 -63.07
N CYS A 54 25.40 26.47 -63.14
CA CYS A 54 24.30 26.80 -62.22
C CYS A 54 24.78 26.63 -60.77
N VAL A 55 24.72 27.70 -59.99
CA VAL A 55 24.92 27.65 -58.54
C VAL A 55 23.65 27.08 -57.92
N LEU A 56 23.56 25.74 -57.95
CA LEU A 56 22.71 24.99 -57.03
C LEU A 56 23.11 25.39 -55.60
N GLY A 57 22.14 25.55 -54.70
CA GLY A 57 22.43 25.83 -53.30
C GLY A 57 23.30 24.73 -52.69
N GLU A 58 24.11 25.04 -51.67
CA GLU A 58 25.11 24.11 -51.09
C GLU A 58 24.57 22.73 -50.66
N ARG A 59 23.24 22.57 -50.57
CA ARG A 59 22.54 21.34 -50.15
C ARG A 59 21.57 20.78 -51.18
N GLU A 60 21.49 21.34 -52.39
CA GLU A 60 20.64 20.82 -53.45
C GLU A 60 21.29 19.61 -54.15
N VAL A 61 20.47 18.61 -54.48
CA VAL A 61 20.91 17.31 -55.01
C VAL A 61 20.38 17.17 -56.44
N ARG A 62 21.20 16.65 -57.36
CA ARG A 62 20.84 16.52 -58.78
C ARG A 62 19.62 15.59 -58.96
N PRO A 63 18.71 15.87 -59.92
CA PRO A 63 17.55 15.02 -60.19
C PRO A 63 17.88 13.52 -60.42
N GLU A 64 19.00 13.25 -61.09
CA GLU A 64 19.55 11.90 -61.30
C GLU A 64 19.79 11.16 -59.98
N VAL A 65 20.33 11.86 -58.97
CA VAL A 65 20.64 11.29 -57.65
C VAL A 65 19.36 11.13 -56.82
N LEU A 66 18.37 12.01 -56.99
CA LEU A 66 17.04 11.84 -56.39
C LEU A 66 16.35 10.58 -56.94
N ALA A 67 16.33 10.41 -58.26
CA ALA A 67 15.80 9.22 -58.91
C ALA A 67 16.56 7.94 -58.49
N GLY A 68 17.90 8.01 -58.43
CA GLY A 68 18.73 6.90 -57.96
C GLY A 68 18.44 6.48 -56.52
N ARG A 69 18.22 7.44 -55.60
CA ARG A 69 17.81 7.16 -54.22
C ARG A 69 16.42 6.54 -54.15
N GLN A 70 15.47 7.04 -54.95
CA GLN A 70 14.13 6.46 -55.02
C GLN A 70 14.19 5.00 -55.49
N ALA A 71 14.88 4.72 -56.59
CA ALA A 71 15.07 3.36 -57.09
C ALA A 71 15.76 2.44 -56.07
N ALA A 72 16.76 2.96 -55.32
CA ALA A 72 17.42 2.20 -54.26
C ALA A 72 16.48 1.93 -53.07
N ALA A 73 15.62 2.87 -52.71
CA ALA A 73 14.61 2.73 -51.66
C ALA A 73 13.50 1.73 -52.04
N GLU A 74 13.04 1.77 -53.28
CA GLU A 74 12.09 0.81 -53.84
C GLU A 74 12.68 -0.60 -53.88
N LYS A 75 13.91 -0.76 -54.38
CA LYS A 75 14.65 -2.04 -54.37
C LYS A 75 14.82 -2.60 -52.95
N GLN A 76 15.14 -1.75 -51.98
CA GLN A 76 15.24 -2.14 -50.57
C GLN A 76 13.88 -2.58 -49.99
N THR A 77 12.81 -1.89 -50.36
CA THR A 77 11.45 -2.23 -49.94
C THR A 77 11.00 -3.55 -50.55
N ALA A 78 11.30 -3.80 -51.83
CA ALA A 78 11.06 -5.07 -52.50
C ALA A 78 11.83 -6.23 -51.85
N LEU A 79 13.09 -6.01 -51.44
CA LEU A 79 13.87 -6.99 -50.68
C LEU A 79 13.24 -7.32 -49.33
N VAL A 80 12.75 -6.30 -48.59
CA VAL A 80 12.05 -6.53 -47.31
C VAL A 80 10.74 -7.31 -47.51
N ARG A 81 9.95 -6.99 -48.54
CA ARG A 81 8.74 -7.76 -48.91
C ARG A 81 9.08 -9.19 -49.32
N SER A 82 10.16 -9.40 -50.08
CA SER A 82 10.63 -10.74 -50.46
C SER A 82 11.04 -11.58 -49.25
N LYS A 83 11.76 -11.00 -48.27
CA LYS A 83 12.00 -11.65 -46.97
C LYS A 83 10.69 -11.93 -46.21
N MET A 84 9.75 -10.97 -46.24
CA MET A 84 8.31 -11.11 -45.92
C MET A 84 7.72 -12.45 -46.36
N SER A 85 7.67 -12.61 -47.68
CA SER A 85 6.98 -13.71 -48.36
C SER A 85 7.74 -15.03 -48.35
N ALA A 86 9.07 -15.01 -48.16
CA ALA A 86 9.89 -16.23 -48.08
C ALA A 86 9.67 -17.04 -46.79
N GLY A 87 8.99 -16.48 -45.78
CA GLY A 87 8.78 -17.13 -44.49
C GLY A 87 10.06 -17.25 -43.66
N ASN A 88 10.13 -18.25 -42.78
CA ASN A 88 11.33 -18.49 -41.98
C ASN A 88 12.49 -18.90 -42.91
N SER A 89 13.44 -17.99 -43.09
CA SER A 89 14.59 -18.17 -43.99
C SER A 89 15.64 -19.17 -43.47
N GLY A 90 15.49 -19.69 -42.26
CA GLY A 90 16.47 -20.56 -41.61
C GLY A 90 17.78 -19.84 -41.25
N LEU A 91 17.82 -18.50 -41.33
CA LEU A 91 19.00 -17.71 -40.99
C LEU A 91 19.42 -17.96 -39.53
N CYS A 92 20.62 -18.50 -39.34
CA CYS A 92 21.25 -18.59 -38.02
C CYS A 92 21.38 -17.17 -37.42
N PRO A 93 20.92 -16.93 -36.16
CA PRO A 93 21.02 -15.62 -35.53
C PRO A 93 22.46 -15.10 -35.47
N CYS A 94 22.76 -14.00 -36.18
CA CYS A 94 24.06 -13.35 -36.10
C CYS A 94 24.02 -12.28 -35.00
N LYS A 95 24.94 -12.36 -34.03
CA LYS A 95 25.02 -11.41 -32.92
C LYS A 95 25.52 -10.06 -33.44
N GLY A 96 24.79 -8.97 -33.17
CA GLY A 96 25.28 -7.62 -33.48
C GLY A 96 26.56 -7.28 -32.73
N SER A 97 27.45 -6.48 -33.34
CA SER A 97 28.76 -6.16 -32.75
C SER A 97 28.63 -5.42 -31.41
N TYR A 98 27.58 -4.61 -31.26
CA TYR A 98 27.28 -3.88 -30.02
C TYR A 98 26.76 -4.80 -28.90
N TYR A 99 26.15 -5.94 -29.23
CA TYR A 99 25.78 -6.96 -28.25
C TYR A 99 27.02 -7.72 -27.74
N VAL A 100 27.90 -8.15 -28.64
CA VAL A 100 29.18 -8.81 -28.28
C VAL A 100 30.01 -7.94 -27.34
N ARG A 101 30.29 -6.68 -27.71
CA ARG A 101 31.01 -5.70 -26.86
C ARG A 101 30.35 -5.47 -25.50
N LYS A 102 29.03 -5.69 -25.38
CA LYS A 102 28.32 -5.58 -24.10
C LYS A 102 28.37 -6.85 -23.24
N GLN A 103 28.71 -8.01 -23.79
CA GLN A 103 28.97 -9.21 -23.00
C GLN A 103 30.37 -9.15 -22.33
N GLU A 104 31.33 -8.49 -22.98
CA GLU A 104 32.68 -8.25 -22.48
C GLU A 104 32.69 -7.30 -21.26
N ARG A 105 32.78 -7.85 -20.04
CA ARG A 105 32.76 -7.06 -18.80
C ARG A 105 33.85 -5.98 -18.72
N HIS A 106 35.03 -6.22 -19.30
CA HIS A 106 36.14 -5.28 -19.28
C HIS A 106 35.90 -4.04 -20.16
N MET A 107 34.97 -4.10 -21.13
CA MET A 107 34.51 -2.98 -21.95
C MET A 107 33.36 -2.19 -21.31
N GLN A 108 32.86 -2.61 -20.14
CA GLN A 108 31.75 -1.93 -19.46
C GLN A 108 32.25 -0.85 -18.49
N VAL A 109 31.81 0.39 -18.71
CA VAL A 109 32.07 1.53 -17.82
C VAL A 109 30.75 1.99 -17.19
N LYS A 110 30.71 2.29 -15.89
CA LYS A 110 29.50 2.83 -15.25
C LYS A 110 29.31 4.28 -15.66
N TRP A 111 28.06 4.75 -15.72
CA TRP A 111 27.75 6.14 -16.09
C TRP A 111 28.51 7.20 -15.30
N LYS A 112 28.77 7.00 -14.00
CA LYS A 112 29.59 7.92 -13.19
C LYS A 112 31.05 7.98 -13.63
N GLU A 113 31.62 6.83 -13.99
CA GLU A 113 33.02 6.69 -14.41
C GLU A 113 33.19 7.33 -15.80
N ALA A 114 32.25 7.05 -16.72
CA ALA A 114 32.21 7.61 -18.07
C ALA A 114 32.00 9.13 -18.16
N VAL A 115 31.64 9.78 -17.05
CA VAL A 115 31.50 11.25 -16.95
C VAL A 115 32.37 11.85 -15.85
N GLU A 116 33.39 11.11 -15.38
CA GLU A 116 34.40 11.60 -14.41
C GLU A 116 33.77 12.15 -13.11
N GLY A 117 32.67 11.54 -12.66
CA GLY A 117 31.93 11.95 -11.47
C GLY A 117 30.97 13.13 -11.66
N ALA A 118 30.92 13.74 -12.85
CA ALA A 118 29.99 14.81 -13.18
C ALA A 118 28.51 14.41 -13.01
N ARG A 119 27.65 15.41 -12.88
CA ARG A 119 26.19 15.26 -12.83
C ARG A 119 25.57 15.86 -14.09
N PRO A 120 24.38 15.39 -14.53
CA PRO A 120 23.67 15.98 -15.67
C PRO A 120 23.54 17.49 -15.51
N GLY A 121 24.15 18.25 -16.43
CA GLY A 121 24.13 19.70 -16.40
C GLY A 121 22.79 20.28 -16.88
N ARG A 122 22.51 21.51 -16.48
CA ARG A 122 21.46 22.34 -17.09
C ARG A 122 22.15 23.43 -17.89
N TYR A 123 22.02 23.38 -19.20
CA TYR A 123 22.64 24.33 -20.12
C TYR A 123 21.55 25.13 -20.83
N THR A 124 21.83 26.41 -21.05
CA THR A 124 21.04 27.24 -21.97
C THR A 124 21.27 26.79 -23.41
N HIS A 125 20.33 27.14 -24.28
CA HIS A 125 20.38 26.86 -25.71
C HIS A 125 21.73 27.25 -26.35
N ASN A 126 22.17 28.49 -26.10
CA ASN A 126 23.42 29.03 -26.63
C ASN A 126 24.67 28.35 -26.06
N GLN A 127 24.62 27.79 -24.84
CA GLN A 127 25.73 27.01 -24.29
C GLN A 127 25.85 25.66 -25.00
N LEU A 128 24.75 24.99 -25.33
CA LEU A 128 24.77 23.72 -26.07
C LEU A 128 25.30 23.91 -27.50
N LEU A 129 24.88 24.97 -28.19
CA LEU A 129 25.43 25.35 -29.50
C LEU A 129 26.96 25.60 -29.43
N LYS A 130 27.43 26.33 -28.41
CA LYS A 130 28.88 26.55 -28.18
C LYS A 130 29.66 25.27 -27.88
N CYS A 131 29.02 24.24 -27.32
CA CYS A 131 29.61 22.93 -27.14
C CYS A 131 29.53 22.03 -28.39
N GLY A 132 29.04 22.54 -29.53
CA GLY A 132 28.98 21.80 -30.80
C GLY A 132 27.73 20.94 -31.01
N LEU A 133 26.70 21.05 -30.16
CA LEU A 133 25.42 20.40 -30.45
C LEU A 133 24.69 21.12 -31.59
N LYS A 134 23.98 20.36 -32.41
CA LYS A 134 23.12 20.87 -33.48
C LYS A 134 21.73 21.25 -32.94
N GLU A 135 21.13 22.27 -33.53
CA GLU A 135 19.76 22.73 -33.27
C GLU A 135 18.74 21.59 -33.22
N SER A 136 18.82 20.69 -34.20
CA SER A 136 17.96 19.50 -34.33
C SER A 136 18.06 18.57 -33.11
N VAL A 137 19.25 18.43 -32.51
CA VAL A 137 19.52 17.59 -31.33
C VAL A 137 19.11 18.28 -30.03
N ILE A 138 19.27 19.61 -29.96
CA ILE A 138 18.89 20.39 -28.78
C ILE A 138 17.37 20.28 -28.54
N ASN A 139 16.58 20.39 -29.61
CA ASN A 139 15.12 20.39 -29.58
C ASN A 139 14.45 19.00 -29.48
N VAL A 140 15.20 17.91 -29.30
CA VAL A 140 14.64 16.55 -29.12
C VAL A 140 14.07 16.35 -27.71
N SER A 141 12.75 16.21 -27.63
CA SER A 141 11.99 15.76 -26.46
C SER A 141 11.63 14.28 -26.55
N ALA A 142 10.99 13.72 -25.52
CA ALA A 142 10.45 12.36 -25.59
C ALA A 142 9.25 12.22 -26.54
N VAL A 143 8.60 13.33 -26.92
CA VAL A 143 7.40 13.34 -27.77
C VAL A 143 7.80 13.32 -29.24
N ASN A 144 8.60 14.30 -29.68
CA ASN A 144 9.05 14.41 -31.08
C ASN A 144 10.22 13.49 -31.47
N ALA A 145 10.82 12.72 -30.55
CA ALA A 145 11.93 11.81 -30.88
C ALA A 145 11.57 10.70 -31.88
N GLY A 146 10.29 10.37 -32.05
CA GLY A 146 9.83 9.43 -33.09
C GLY A 146 9.86 10.03 -34.51
N GLU A 147 9.78 11.36 -34.60
CA GLU A 147 9.71 12.13 -35.86
C GLU A 147 11.06 12.74 -36.26
N PHE A 148 12.10 12.53 -35.43
CA PHE A 148 13.44 13.04 -35.68
C PHE A 148 13.98 12.56 -37.04
N ARG A 149 14.77 13.42 -37.70
CA ARG A 149 15.44 13.09 -38.96
C ARG A 149 16.90 13.51 -38.88
N PHE A 150 17.80 12.57 -39.20
CA PHE A 150 19.22 12.84 -39.37
C PHE A 150 19.43 13.56 -40.71
N SER A 151 20.17 14.66 -40.69
CA SER A 151 20.69 15.29 -41.91
C SER A 151 22.00 14.60 -42.29
N ALA A 152 22.13 14.10 -43.51
CA ALA A 152 23.39 13.47 -43.94
C ALA A 152 24.56 14.48 -43.90
N TRP A 153 24.27 15.75 -44.22
CA TRP A 153 25.22 16.87 -44.20
C TRP A 153 25.83 17.16 -42.81
N ASP A 154 25.22 16.68 -41.73
CA ASP A 154 25.77 16.82 -40.37
C ASP A 154 26.70 15.67 -39.95
N HIS A 155 26.77 14.59 -40.74
CA HIS A 155 27.49 13.35 -40.37
C HIS A 155 28.46 12.83 -41.45
N TYR A 156 28.34 13.28 -42.70
CA TYR A 156 29.08 12.76 -43.85
C TYR A 156 29.63 13.88 -44.74
N SER A 157 30.54 13.55 -45.66
CA SER A 157 31.14 14.55 -46.57
C SER A 157 30.12 15.11 -47.56
N PRO A 158 30.26 16.38 -48.00
CA PRO A 158 29.39 16.96 -49.02
C PRO A 158 29.33 16.15 -50.31
N SER A 159 30.46 15.58 -50.75
CA SER A 159 30.52 14.68 -51.92
C SER A 159 29.63 13.45 -51.75
N LEU A 160 29.67 12.76 -50.60
CA LEU A 160 28.79 11.63 -50.33
C LEU A 160 27.31 12.09 -50.29
N CYS A 161 27.03 13.24 -49.69
CA CYS A 161 25.67 13.80 -49.64
C CYS A 161 25.12 14.23 -51.02
N GLN A 162 25.98 14.61 -51.96
CA GLN A 162 25.60 15.03 -53.32
C GLN A 162 25.50 13.87 -54.31
N GLU A 163 26.31 12.82 -54.17
CA GLU A 163 26.45 11.75 -55.17
C GLU A 163 25.88 10.39 -54.73
N ASN A 164 25.66 10.15 -53.43
CA ASN A 164 25.20 8.83 -52.96
C ASN A 164 23.76 8.52 -53.39
N VAL A 165 23.63 7.54 -54.27
CA VAL A 165 22.37 6.87 -54.66
C VAL A 165 22.18 5.50 -54.01
N THR A 166 23.27 4.80 -53.69
CA THR A 166 23.24 3.39 -53.24
C THR A 166 23.02 3.21 -51.73
N GLY A 167 22.81 4.29 -50.99
CA GLY A 167 22.73 4.29 -49.53
C GLY A 167 24.10 4.20 -48.84
N ILE A 168 24.11 4.58 -47.56
CA ILE A 168 25.30 4.67 -46.71
C ILE A 168 25.36 3.44 -45.79
N LEU A 169 26.53 2.80 -45.67
CA LEU A 169 26.71 1.68 -44.74
C LEU A 169 26.81 2.18 -43.29
N VAL A 170 25.98 1.62 -42.41
CA VAL A 170 25.87 2.00 -41.00
C VAL A 170 25.62 0.76 -40.12
N GLY A 171 26.12 0.79 -38.89
CA GLY A 171 25.98 -0.30 -37.92
C GLY A 171 26.57 -1.62 -38.40
N ASP A 172 25.88 -2.72 -38.12
CA ASP A 172 26.30 -4.08 -38.48
C ASP A 172 25.96 -4.41 -39.95
N GLY A 173 26.36 -3.54 -40.89
CA GLY A 173 26.17 -3.72 -42.33
C GLY A 173 24.82 -3.26 -42.89
N ALA A 174 24.05 -2.46 -42.15
CA ALA A 174 22.79 -1.89 -42.64
C ALA A 174 23.05 -0.82 -43.72
N ARG A 175 22.18 -0.76 -44.74
CA ARG A 175 22.30 0.19 -45.86
C ARG A 175 21.23 1.28 -45.75
N LEU A 176 21.62 2.46 -45.30
CA LEU A 176 20.72 3.59 -45.09
C LEU A 176 20.54 4.41 -46.37
N VAL A 177 19.42 4.22 -47.06
CA VAL A 177 19.06 5.02 -48.24
C VAL A 177 18.37 6.30 -47.79
N LEU A 178 18.99 7.44 -48.10
CA LEU A 178 18.48 8.79 -47.78
C LEU A 178 17.24 9.14 -48.60
N ASP A 179 16.45 10.09 -48.09
CA ASP A 179 15.35 10.69 -48.83
C ASP A 179 15.82 11.73 -49.87
N ALA A 180 14.84 12.34 -50.56
CA ALA A 180 15.07 13.38 -51.55
C ALA A 180 15.72 14.66 -50.98
N LYS A 181 15.63 14.90 -49.66
CA LYS A 181 16.23 16.06 -48.98
C LYS A 181 17.63 15.74 -48.40
N GLY A 182 18.13 14.52 -48.60
CA GLY A 182 19.38 14.06 -47.99
C GLY A 182 19.25 13.81 -46.48
N THR A 183 18.05 13.45 -46.01
CA THR A 183 17.75 13.14 -44.61
C THR A 183 17.30 11.69 -44.43
N ALA A 184 17.33 11.21 -43.19
CA ALA A 184 16.83 9.89 -42.82
C ALA A 184 16.12 9.95 -41.46
N GLY A 185 14.85 9.58 -41.41
CA GLY A 185 14.07 9.40 -40.19
C GLY A 185 13.76 7.92 -39.93
N VAL A 186 12.63 7.68 -39.28
CA VAL A 186 12.19 6.35 -38.86
C VAL A 186 11.92 5.40 -40.05
N GLU A 187 11.38 5.89 -41.17
CA GLU A 187 11.07 5.07 -42.35
C GLU A 187 12.33 4.59 -43.07
N GLU A 188 13.28 5.48 -43.30
CA GLU A 188 14.58 5.16 -43.90
C GLU A 188 15.36 4.17 -43.02
N VAL A 189 15.34 4.39 -41.70
CA VAL A 189 15.98 3.48 -40.73
C VAL A 189 15.25 2.13 -40.64
N THR A 190 13.93 2.08 -40.76
CA THR A 190 13.16 0.83 -40.77
C THR A 190 13.51 -0.01 -42.01
N ARG A 191 13.52 0.59 -43.20
CA ARG A 191 13.93 -0.09 -44.44
C ARG A 191 15.38 -0.57 -44.34
N ALA A 192 16.29 0.27 -43.84
CA ALA A 192 17.69 -0.10 -43.62
C ALA A 192 17.82 -1.32 -42.69
N PHE A 193 17.16 -1.26 -41.53
CA PHE A 193 17.22 -2.30 -40.51
C PHE A 193 16.65 -3.64 -41.00
N LEU A 194 15.43 -3.68 -41.52
CA LEU A 194 14.80 -4.93 -41.98
C LEU A 194 15.53 -5.55 -43.20
N SER A 195 16.16 -4.72 -44.04
CA SER A 195 16.99 -5.22 -45.15
C SER A 195 18.33 -5.82 -44.70
N SER A 196 18.77 -5.56 -43.46
CA SER A 196 20.12 -5.90 -42.98
C SER A 196 20.38 -7.41 -42.93
N PRO A 197 21.66 -7.85 -42.97
CA PRO A 197 22.04 -9.24 -42.72
C PRO A 197 21.63 -9.70 -41.31
N GLY A 198 21.14 -10.93 -41.18
CA GLY A 198 20.78 -11.55 -39.89
C GLY A 198 19.70 -10.83 -39.09
N ILE A 199 18.83 -10.08 -39.77
CA ILE A 199 17.49 -9.72 -39.28
C ILE A 199 16.48 -10.60 -39.98
N GLU A 200 15.77 -11.42 -39.20
CA GLU A 200 14.63 -12.21 -39.64
C GLU A 200 13.37 -11.34 -39.53
N VAL A 201 12.85 -10.91 -40.68
CA VAL A 201 11.83 -9.87 -40.76
C VAL A 201 10.48 -10.36 -40.22
N THR A 202 10.22 -11.66 -40.35
CA THR A 202 8.99 -12.31 -39.85
C THR A 202 8.86 -12.26 -38.32
N LEU A 203 9.98 -12.10 -37.59
CA LEU A 203 10.00 -12.01 -36.13
C LEU A 203 9.90 -10.57 -35.58
N VAL A 204 9.92 -9.53 -36.43
CA VAL A 204 9.86 -8.12 -35.99
C VAL A 204 8.40 -7.64 -36.01
N PRO A 205 7.77 -7.36 -34.84
CA PRO A 205 6.39 -6.90 -34.80
C PRO A 205 6.19 -5.54 -35.48
N ALA A 206 4.97 -5.31 -35.99
CA ALA A 206 4.58 -4.01 -36.53
C ALA A 206 4.80 -2.89 -35.48
N GLY A 207 5.39 -1.77 -35.91
CA GLY A 207 5.71 -0.65 -35.02
C GLY A 207 6.88 -0.84 -34.05
N TRP A 208 7.51 -2.03 -33.97
CA TRP A 208 8.63 -2.30 -33.06
C TRP A 208 9.83 -1.36 -33.32
N VAL A 209 10.17 -1.14 -34.59
CA VAL A 209 11.25 -0.21 -34.97
C VAL A 209 10.90 1.22 -34.59
N HIS A 210 9.69 1.70 -34.90
CA HIS A 210 9.23 3.06 -34.57
C HIS A 210 9.27 3.36 -33.06
N ASN A 211 8.76 2.43 -32.24
CA ASN A 211 8.83 2.52 -30.79
C ASN A 211 10.30 2.62 -30.30
N HIS A 212 11.17 1.73 -30.75
CA HIS A 212 12.56 1.72 -30.29
C HIS A 212 13.41 2.87 -30.83
N TYR A 213 13.11 3.36 -32.05
CA TYR A 213 13.69 4.56 -32.64
C TYR A 213 13.50 5.76 -31.70
N ARG A 214 12.25 6.04 -31.31
CA ARG A 214 11.87 7.10 -30.37
C ARG A 214 12.71 7.05 -29.08
N TRP A 215 12.79 5.89 -28.43
CA TRP A 215 13.53 5.74 -27.16
C TRP A 215 15.04 5.83 -27.32
N LEU A 216 15.60 5.37 -28.45
CA LEU A 216 17.03 5.48 -28.72
C LEU A 216 17.44 6.93 -29.04
N VAL A 217 16.69 7.62 -29.91
CA VAL A 217 16.91 9.03 -30.25
C VAL A 217 16.81 9.91 -29.02
N TRP A 218 15.72 9.81 -28.24
CA TRP A 218 15.54 10.63 -27.04
C TRP A 218 16.67 10.42 -26.03
N LYS A 219 17.08 9.16 -25.80
CA LYS A 219 18.20 8.84 -24.91
C LYS A 219 19.51 9.45 -25.40
N LEU A 220 19.86 9.28 -26.68
CA LEU A 220 21.14 9.75 -27.22
C LEU A 220 21.21 11.28 -27.22
N ALA A 221 20.17 11.98 -27.68
CA ALA A 221 20.08 13.44 -27.56
C ALA A 221 20.20 13.92 -26.11
N SER A 222 19.52 13.23 -25.18
CA SER A 222 19.57 13.59 -23.75
C SER A 222 20.95 13.38 -23.12
N VAL A 223 21.73 12.39 -23.58
CA VAL A 223 23.12 12.17 -23.14
C VAL A 223 24.01 13.33 -23.59
N GLU A 224 23.94 13.74 -24.86
CA GLU A 224 24.72 14.87 -25.37
C GLU A 224 24.39 16.17 -24.66
N ARG A 225 23.09 16.47 -24.44
CA ARG A 225 22.67 17.68 -23.72
C ARG A 225 23.05 17.68 -22.24
N SER A 226 23.10 16.50 -21.60
CA SER A 226 23.42 16.40 -20.17
C SER A 226 24.92 16.50 -19.90
N PHE A 227 25.75 16.02 -20.84
CA PHE A 227 27.20 15.89 -20.73
C PHE A 227 27.89 16.32 -22.03
N PRO A 228 27.73 17.59 -22.46
CA PRO A 228 28.17 18.03 -23.77
C PRO A 228 29.69 17.99 -23.93
N GLN A 229 30.45 18.25 -22.86
CA GLN A 229 31.92 18.19 -22.87
C GLN A 229 32.45 16.80 -23.24
N GLN A 230 31.75 15.73 -22.84
CA GLN A 230 32.16 14.35 -23.09
C GLN A 230 31.60 13.81 -24.41
N PHE A 231 30.36 14.17 -24.76
CA PHE A 231 29.54 13.44 -25.74
C PHE A 231 28.92 14.25 -26.88
N ALA A 232 29.06 15.59 -26.93
CA ALA A 232 28.49 16.40 -28.01
C ALA A 232 28.85 15.88 -29.40
N ALA A 233 27.85 15.71 -30.26
CA ALA A 233 27.95 15.18 -31.63
C ALA A 233 28.56 13.77 -31.77
N ARG A 234 28.70 13.01 -30.67
CA ARG A 234 29.31 11.66 -30.65
C ARG A 234 28.32 10.52 -30.40
N CYS A 235 27.11 10.80 -29.91
CA CYS A 235 26.14 9.79 -29.50
C CYS A 235 25.00 9.62 -30.49
N LEU A 236 24.33 10.71 -30.89
CA LEU A 236 23.19 10.66 -31.80
C LEU A 236 23.66 10.68 -33.26
N THR A 237 24.16 9.52 -33.71
CA THR A 237 24.57 9.29 -35.10
C THR A 237 23.78 8.12 -35.70
N PRO A 238 23.57 8.08 -37.04
CA PRO A 238 22.88 6.96 -37.68
C PRO A 238 23.56 5.61 -37.39
N ASN A 239 24.89 5.58 -37.37
CA ASN A 239 25.68 4.39 -37.01
C ASN A 239 25.36 3.89 -35.59
N MET A 240 25.42 4.77 -34.59
CA MET A 240 25.20 4.41 -33.18
C MET A 240 23.74 4.07 -32.87
N LEU A 241 22.79 4.60 -33.67
CA LEU A 241 21.39 4.22 -33.64
C LEU A 241 21.18 2.77 -34.12
N LEU A 242 21.67 2.43 -35.33
CA LEU A 242 21.48 1.10 -35.92
C LEU A 242 22.16 0.00 -35.10
N LEU A 243 23.38 0.23 -34.59
CA LEU A 243 24.06 -0.66 -33.64
C LEU A 243 23.19 -0.98 -32.40
N GLN A 244 22.50 0.03 -31.88
CA GLN A 244 21.64 -0.14 -30.71
C GLN A 244 20.26 -0.71 -31.02
N LEU A 245 19.78 -0.57 -32.26
CA LEU A 245 18.57 -1.22 -32.73
C LEU A 245 18.82 -2.72 -32.93
N LYS A 246 19.94 -3.12 -33.55
CA LYS A 246 20.37 -4.53 -33.61
C LYS A 246 20.54 -5.12 -32.20
N TYR A 247 21.19 -4.40 -31.28
CA TYR A 247 21.28 -4.82 -29.87
C TYR A 247 19.93 -5.03 -29.17
N ARG A 248 18.88 -4.26 -29.53
CA ARG A 248 17.53 -4.52 -29.00
C ARG A 248 16.95 -5.79 -29.59
N TYR A 249 17.13 -6.02 -30.90
CA TYR A 249 16.70 -7.24 -31.59
C TYR A 249 17.43 -8.49 -31.03
N ASP A 250 18.76 -8.45 -30.93
CA ASP A 250 19.59 -9.52 -30.34
C ASP A 250 19.06 -9.90 -28.94
N ARG A 251 18.63 -8.92 -28.16
CA ARG A 251 18.14 -9.16 -26.80
C ARG A 251 16.71 -9.63 -26.74
N GLU A 252 15.81 -8.92 -27.39
CA GLU A 252 14.38 -9.10 -27.22
C GLU A 252 13.80 -10.19 -28.12
N ILE A 253 14.34 -10.35 -29.33
CA ILE A 253 13.93 -11.33 -30.32
C ILE A 253 14.81 -12.58 -30.19
N ASP A 254 16.10 -12.49 -30.54
CA ASP A 254 16.99 -13.69 -30.58
C ASP A 254 17.22 -14.34 -29.20
N HIS A 255 17.13 -13.57 -28.13
CA HIS A 255 17.36 -14.04 -26.75
C HIS A 255 16.15 -13.90 -25.81
N CYS A 256 14.97 -13.51 -26.31
CA CYS A 256 13.72 -13.41 -25.52
C CYS A 256 13.81 -12.60 -24.20
N HIS A 257 14.81 -11.70 -24.05
CA HIS A 257 15.06 -10.89 -22.84
C HIS A 257 14.13 -9.68 -22.76
N ARG A 258 12.86 -9.96 -22.44
CA ARG A 258 11.78 -8.98 -22.30
C ARG A 258 12.04 -7.92 -21.22
N SER A 259 11.57 -6.71 -21.49
CA SER A 259 11.70 -5.54 -20.59
C SER A 259 10.76 -5.60 -19.39
N ALA A 260 10.81 -4.62 -18.49
CA ALA A 260 9.97 -4.61 -17.30
C ALA A 260 8.50 -4.32 -17.64
N ILE A 261 8.24 -3.28 -18.44
CA ILE A 261 6.88 -2.97 -18.91
C ILE A 261 6.34 -4.14 -19.75
N ARG A 262 7.17 -4.74 -20.62
CA ARG A 262 6.76 -5.89 -21.43
C ARG A 262 6.29 -7.07 -20.59
N LYS A 263 7.08 -7.49 -19.59
CA LYS A 263 6.70 -8.56 -18.67
C LYS A 263 5.45 -8.26 -17.84
N ILE A 264 5.23 -6.98 -17.47
CA ILE A 264 4.05 -6.56 -16.71
C ILE A 264 2.79 -6.65 -17.57
N LEU A 265 2.85 -6.19 -18.82
CA LEU A 265 1.71 -6.20 -19.76
C LEU A 265 1.40 -7.61 -20.26
N GLU A 266 2.41 -8.44 -20.47
CA GLU A 266 2.25 -9.88 -20.79
C GLU A 266 1.91 -10.74 -19.55
N ARG A 267 1.67 -10.13 -18.38
CA ARG A 267 1.33 -10.78 -17.09
C ARG A 267 2.37 -11.75 -16.48
N ASP A 268 3.54 -11.89 -17.10
CA ASP A 268 4.66 -12.73 -16.65
C ASP A 268 5.46 -12.19 -15.45
N ASP A 269 5.25 -10.94 -15.03
CA ASP A 269 5.91 -10.37 -13.85
C ASP A 269 5.05 -9.27 -13.20
N SER A 270 5.22 -9.05 -11.89
CA SER A 270 4.29 -8.23 -11.12
C SER A 270 4.61 -6.71 -11.16
N PRO A 271 3.61 -5.83 -11.42
CA PRO A 271 3.77 -4.38 -11.30
C PRO A 271 4.05 -3.92 -9.86
N ALA A 272 3.73 -4.75 -8.85
CA ALA A 272 3.94 -4.41 -7.45
C ALA A 272 5.42 -4.47 -7.02
N ARG A 273 6.31 -5.05 -7.84
CA ARG A 273 7.76 -5.07 -7.56
C ARG A 273 8.37 -3.68 -7.58
N ARG A 274 9.56 -3.53 -6.99
CA ARG A 274 10.29 -2.26 -7.06
C ARG A 274 10.72 -1.96 -8.51
N LEU A 275 10.15 -0.89 -9.08
CA LEU A 275 10.31 -0.48 -10.48
C LEU A 275 10.99 0.89 -10.57
N VAL A 276 11.78 1.11 -11.62
CA VAL A 276 12.35 2.43 -11.96
C VAL A 276 11.93 2.80 -13.37
N LEU A 277 11.10 3.84 -13.50
CA LEU A 277 10.57 4.32 -14.77
C LEU A 277 10.95 5.80 -14.98
N CYS A 278 11.04 6.23 -16.23
CA CYS A 278 11.29 7.62 -16.60
C CYS A 278 10.00 8.27 -17.12
N ILE A 279 9.71 9.51 -16.74
CA ILE A 279 8.57 10.26 -17.29
C ILE A 279 8.92 10.73 -18.71
N ALA A 280 8.21 10.19 -19.71
CA ALA A 280 8.30 10.62 -21.10
C ALA A 280 7.39 11.83 -21.38
N ARG A 281 6.15 11.81 -20.88
CA ARG A 281 5.17 12.88 -21.10
C ARG A 281 4.35 13.13 -19.84
N VAL A 282 3.95 14.39 -19.64
CA VAL A 282 2.91 14.76 -18.68
C VAL A 282 1.66 15.10 -19.49
N ILE A 283 0.54 14.49 -19.15
CA ILE A 283 -0.76 14.65 -19.80
C ILE A 283 -1.65 15.38 -18.78
N LYS A 284 -2.13 16.58 -19.11
CA LYS A 284 -3.12 17.30 -18.28
C LYS A 284 -4.51 16.89 -18.77
N LEU A 285 -5.32 16.33 -17.87
CA LEU A 285 -6.68 15.85 -18.20
C LEU A 285 -7.71 16.98 -18.12
N ASP A 286 -7.74 17.67 -16.98
CA ASP A 286 -8.72 18.72 -16.70
C ASP A 286 -8.11 20.12 -16.82
N SER A 287 -8.84 21.05 -17.44
CA SER A 287 -8.42 22.44 -17.65
C SER A 287 -8.74 23.38 -16.49
N SER A 288 -9.66 22.99 -15.59
CA SER A 288 -10.01 23.69 -14.35
C SER A 288 -8.80 23.79 -13.39
N GLU A 289 -8.58 24.96 -12.80
CA GLU A 289 -7.56 25.12 -11.74
C GLU A 289 -7.98 24.49 -10.39
N ALA A 290 -9.28 24.17 -10.21
CA ALA A 290 -9.80 23.64 -8.95
C ALA A 290 -9.64 22.11 -8.79
N ASP A 291 -9.53 21.35 -9.87
CA ASP A 291 -9.29 19.89 -9.84
C ASP A 291 -8.19 19.53 -10.85
N LEU A 292 -6.94 19.68 -10.41
CA LEU A 292 -5.75 19.46 -11.24
C LEU A 292 -5.46 17.96 -11.41
N ARG A 293 -5.98 17.37 -12.48
CA ARG A 293 -5.72 15.97 -12.85
C ARG A 293 -4.65 15.81 -13.92
N TYR A 294 -3.71 14.92 -13.65
CA TYR A 294 -2.61 14.57 -14.55
C TYR A 294 -2.49 13.06 -14.72
N GLU A 295 -2.09 12.65 -15.92
CA GLU A 295 -1.54 11.32 -16.21
C GLU A 295 -0.08 11.44 -16.66
N LEU A 296 0.69 10.37 -16.47
CA LEU A 296 2.10 10.31 -16.86
C LEU A 296 2.31 9.21 -17.90
N GLU A 297 2.93 9.53 -19.03
CA GLU A 297 3.53 8.50 -19.88
C GLU A 297 4.88 8.11 -19.24
N LEU A 298 5.00 6.86 -18.80
CA LEU A 298 6.19 6.32 -18.16
C LEU A 298 6.89 5.33 -19.09
N THR A 299 8.22 5.28 -19.06
CA THR A 299 9.00 4.31 -19.83
C THR A 299 10.08 3.61 -19.01
N ASP A 300 10.30 2.33 -19.28
CA ASP A 300 11.47 1.56 -18.82
C ASP A 300 12.67 1.66 -19.79
N GLY A 301 12.56 2.52 -20.81
CA GLY A 301 13.51 2.68 -21.90
C GLY A 301 13.30 1.72 -23.09
N TRP A 302 12.35 0.78 -22.97
CA TRP A 302 11.96 -0.17 -24.01
C TRP A 302 10.57 0.12 -24.55
N TYR A 303 9.60 0.35 -23.67
CA TYR A 303 8.22 0.66 -24.04
C TYR A 303 7.67 1.82 -23.20
N GLY A 304 6.52 2.36 -23.61
CA GLY A 304 5.74 3.33 -22.85
C GLY A 304 4.56 2.65 -22.14
N LEU A 305 4.12 3.22 -21.03
CA LEU A 305 2.89 2.85 -20.32
C LEU A 305 2.31 4.08 -19.63
N THR A 306 1.04 4.38 -19.87
CA THR A 306 0.33 5.48 -19.21
C THR A 306 0.08 5.12 -17.74
N ALA A 307 0.23 6.11 -16.85
CA ALA A 307 0.07 5.94 -15.42
C ALA A 307 -0.89 6.98 -14.82
N VAL A 308 -1.80 6.49 -13.98
CA VAL A 308 -2.67 7.31 -13.13
C VAL A 308 -1.97 7.57 -11.79
N VAL A 309 -2.20 8.74 -11.22
CA VAL A 309 -1.50 9.21 -10.03
C VAL A 309 -2.47 9.80 -9.01
N ASP A 310 -2.06 9.82 -7.73
CA ASP A 310 -2.84 10.45 -6.67
C ASP A 310 -2.66 11.99 -6.61
N GLN A 311 -3.52 12.64 -5.82
CA GLN A 311 -3.56 14.10 -5.66
C GLN A 311 -2.21 14.69 -5.21
N GLU A 312 -1.48 13.97 -4.36
CA GLU A 312 -0.15 14.38 -3.88
C GLU A 312 0.89 14.38 -5.01
N LEU A 313 0.81 13.43 -5.95
CA LEU A 313 1.70 13.41 -7.11
C LEU A 313 1.27 14.47 -8.15
N CYS A 314 -0.03 14.69 -8.34
CA CYS A 314 -0.57 15.80 -9.14
C CYS A 314 -0.01 17.15 -8.67
N GLN A 315 -0.02 17.44 -7.37
CA GLN A 315 0.58 18.67 -6.82
C GLN A 315 2.08 18.77 -7.11
N ARG A 316 2.82 17.65 -7.01
CA ARG A 316 4.27 17.61 -7.31
C ARG A 316 4.59 17.79 -8.79
N ILE A 317 3.68 17.36 -9.67
CA ILE A 317 3.74 17.62 -11.11
C ILE A 317 3.46 19.10 -11.39
N HIS A 318 2.38 19.64 -10.82
CA HIS A 318 1.99 21.04 -10.96
C HIS A 318 3.09 22.01 -10.50
N HIS A 319 3.73 21.74 -9.36
CA HIS A 319 4.88 22.50 -8.85
C HIS A 319 6.21 22.23 -9.60
N GLY A 320 6.23 21.47 -10.69
CA GLY A 320 7.42 21.17 -11.48
C GLY A 320 8.50 20.33 -10.75
N THR A 321 8.19 19.78 -9.58
CA THR A 321 9.11 18.91 -8.81
C THR A 321 9.25 17.54 -9.47
N VAL A 322 8.20 17.11 -10.17
CA VAL A 322 8.12 15.90 -10.98
C VAL A 322 7.80 16.33 -12.42
N ALA A 323 8.75 16.15 -13.33
CA ALA A 323 8.66 16.62 -14.71
C ALA A 323 9.25 15.60 -15.70
N VAL A 324 9.03 15.81 -17.01
CA VAL A 324 9.62 14.99 -18.09
C VAL A 324 11.14 14.80 -17.89
N GLY A 325 11.61 13.57 -18.11
CA GLY A 325 12.99 13.15 -17.84
C GLY A 325 13.28 12.79 -16.38
N THR A 326 12.35 13.02 -15.44
CA THR A 326 12.49 12.56 -14.06
C THR A 326 12.35 11.05 -13.99
N LYS A 327 13.33 10.38 -13.37
CA LYS A 327 13.20 8.97 -13.00
C LYS A 327 12.45 8.85 -11.69
N LEU A 328 11.42 8.01 -11.65
CA LEU A 328 10.69 7.62 -10.46
C LEU A 328 11.06 6.19 -10.09
N ILE A 329 11.22 5.92 -8.79
CA ILE A 329 11.27 4.58 -8.22
C ILE A 329 9.99 4.34 -7.44
N SER A 330 9.24 3.29 -7.77
CA SER A 330 7.97 2.92 -7.15
C SER A 330 8.00 1.49 -6.63
N TYR A 331 7.08 1.17 -5.71
CA TYR A 331 6.77 -0.17 -5.24
C TYR A 331 5.27 -0.28 -5.01
N GLY A 332 4.69 -1.48 -5.15
CA GLY A 332 3.26 -1.67 -4.93
C GLY A 332 2.37 -0.96 -5.95
N ALA A 333 2.86 -0.76 -7.18
CA ALA A 333 2.03 -0.25 -8.27
C ALA A 333 1.04 -1.34 -8.76
N GLU A 334 -0.13 -0.91 -9.21
CA GLU A 334 -1.19 -1.79 -9.71
C GLU A 334 -1.36 -1.61 -11.22
N LEU A 335 -1.54 -2.68 -11.97
CA LEU A 335 -1.91 -2.63 -13.39
C LEU A 335 -3.43 -2.72 -13.50
N LEU A 336 -4.06 -1.68 -14.06
CA LEU A 336 -5.50 -1.59 -14.26
C LEU A 336 -5.89 -2.15 -15.63
N ASN A 337 -7.09 -2.72 -15.72
CA ASN A 337 -7.82 -3.03 -16.97
C ASN A 337 -7.10 -3.93 -18.00
N CYS A 338 -6.20 -4.82 -17.58
CA CYS A 338 -5.38 -5.65 -18.50
C CYS A 338 -5.49 -7.15 -18.17
N GLU A 339 -6.67 -7.75 -18.22
CA GLU A 339 -6.89 -9.10 -17.65
C GLU A 339 -6.19 -10.23 -18.43
N GLN A 340 -6.31 -10.23 -19.76
CA GLN A 340 -5.83 -11.32 -20.62
C GLN A 340 -4.33 -11.24 -20.98
N GLY A 341 -3.65 -10.16 -20.58
CA GLY A 341 -2.29 -9.83 -21.03
C GLY A 341 -2.26 -9.29 -22.46
N CYS A 342 -1.25 -8.48 -22.80
CA CYS A 342 -1.10 -7.90 -24.14
C CYS A 342 0.35 -7.55 -24.49
N SER A 343 0.63 -7.47 -25.80
CA SER A 343 1.87 -6.90 -26.31
C SER A 343 1.94 -5.39 -25.99
N PRO A 344 3.10 -4.84 -25.60
CA PRO A 344 3.25 -3.40 -25.34
C PRO A 344 2.97 -2.49 -26.55
N LEU A 345 2.94 -3.04 -27.76
CA LEU A 345 2.64 -2.31 -28.99
C LEU A 345 1.14 -2.32 -29.34
N GLU A 346 0.36 -3.17 -28.67
CA GLU A 346 -1.07 -3.39 -28.91
C GLU A 346 -1.91 -2.96 -27.68
N ILE A 347 -1.32 -2.16 -26.80
CA ILE A 347 -1.90 -1.77 -25.52
C ILE A 347 -3.14 -0.86 -25.70
N GLY A 348 -4.26 -1.27 -25.12
CA GLY A 348 -5.49 -0.47 -25.07
C GLY A 348 -5.34 0.78 -24.18
N HIS A 349 -6.02 1.86 -24.54
CA HIS A 349 -5.93 3.16 -23.85
C HIS A 349 -6.39 3.14 -22.38
N ASP A 350 -7.24 2.16 -22.01
CA ASP A 350 -7.71 1.94 -20.63
C ASP A 350 -6.69 1.22 -19.74
N VAL A 351 -5.66 0.59 -20.30
CA VAL A 351 -4.60 -0.09 -19.54
C VAL A 351 -3.66 0.95 -18.94
N LYS A 352 -3.73 1.12 -17.62
CA LYS A 352 -2.95 2.14 -16.90
C LYS A 352 -2.24 1.58 -15.68
N LEU A 353 -1.05 2.09 -15.39
CA LEU A 353 -0.29 1.81 -14.18
C LEU A 353 -0.68 2.78 -13.07
N LYS A 354 -1.18 2.31 -11.94
CA LYS A 354 -1.53 3.14 -10.80
C LYS A 354 -0.33 3.32 -9.87
N LEU A 355 0.08 4.56 -9.66
CA LEU A 355 1.15 4.93 -8.73
C LEU A 355 0.61 5.55 -7.45
N TYR A 356 1.24 5.20 -6.32
CA TYR A 356 0.99 5.78 -5.00
C TYR A 356 2.17 6.68 -4.60
N SER A 357 1.92 7.93 -4.22
CA SER A 357 2.94 8.89 -3.78
C SER A 357 3.70 8.40 -2.55
N ASN A 358 3.02 7.77 -1.59
CA ASN A 358 3.66 7.22 -0.40
C ASN A 358 4.62 6.08 -0.73
N SER A 359 4.38 5.34 -1.82
CA SER A 359 5.24 4.27 -2.32
C SER A 359 6.03 4.63 -3.59
N THR A 360 6.19 5.93 -3.87
CA THR A 360 6.96 6.45 -5.02
C THR A 360 7.93 7.55 -4.59
N ARG A 361 9.16 7.53 -5.10
CA ARG A 361 10.19 8.56 -4.85
C ARG A 361 10.94 8.89 -6.14
N ARG A 362 11.65 10.02 -6.18
CA ARG A 362 12.57 10.33 -7.29
C ARG A 362 13.79 9.42 -7.21
N ALA A 363 14.12 8.75 -8.31
CA ALA A 363 15.34 7.96 -8.43
C ALA A 363 16.52 8.86 -8.83
N ARG A 364 17.75 8.44 -8.53
CA ARG A 364 18.96 9.12 -9.01
C ARG A 364 19.10 8.97 -10.53
N TRP A 365 19.74 9.94 -11.17
CA TRP A 365 19.91 9.99 -12.63
C TRP A 365 20.62 8.75 -13.21
N ASP A 366 21.53 8.16 -12.44
CA ASP A 366 22.40 7.04 -12.82
C ASP A 366 21.74 5.65 -12.65
N ILE A 367 20.56 5.57 -12.03
CA ILE A 367 19.86 4.29 -11.82
C ILE A 367 19.32 3.75 -13.15
N LYS A 368 19.50 2.44 -13.36
CA LYS A 368 18.99 1.70 -14.51
C LYS A 368 17.45 1.63 -14.47
N LEU A 369 16.82 1.81 -15.62
CA LEU A 369 15.37 1.68 -15.78
C LEU A 369 14.93 0.19 -15.80
N GLY A 370 13.66 -0.05 -15.49
CA GLY A 370 13.06 -1.37 -15.34
C GLY A 370 13.04 -1.86 -13.88
N PHE A 371 13.02 -3.18 -13.67
CA PHE A 371 13.05 -3.75 -12.33
C PHE A 371 14.33 -3.38 -11.57
N HIS A 372 14.17 -2.95 -10.32
CA HIS A 372 15.27 -2.63 -9.43
C HIS A 372 15.93 -3.91 -8.87
N THR A 373 17.25 -3.90 -8.69
CA THR A 373 18.02 -5.08 -8.24
C THR A 373 17.61 -5.57 -6.85
N GLN A 374 17.27 -4.65 -5.95
CA GLN A 374 16.59 -4.96 -4.69
C GLN A 374 15.07 -4.88 -4.91
N PRO A 375 14.33 -6.00 -4.82
CA PRO A 375 12.90 -6.04 -5.17
C PRO A 375 11.95 -5.57 -4.05
N GLY A 376 12.45 -5.42 -2.81
CA GLY A 376 11.63 -5.19 -1.63
C GLY A 376 10.93 -3.82 -1.55
N PRO A 377 10.07 -3.61 -0.55
CA PRO A 377 9.31 -2.37 -0.35
C PRO A 377 10.23 -1.15 -0.13
N LEU A 378 9.77 0.03 -0.51
CA LEU A 378 10.45 1.28 -0.15
C LEU A 378 10.17 1.61 1.32
N HIS A 379 11.22 1.79 2.11
CA HIS A 379 11.11 2.18 3.51
C HIS A 379 11.10 3.70 3.63
N ILE A 380 10.12 4.24 4.36
CA ILE A 380 9.93 5.67 4.54
C ILE A 380 9.70 6.02 6.01
N SER A 381 10.07 7.25 6.41
CA SER A 381 9.78 7.80 7.74
C SER A 381 8.29 8.10 7.88
N LEU A 382 7.75 7.91 9.08
CA LEU A 382 6.37 8.25 9.44
C LEU A 382 6.07 9.73 9.18
N THR A 383 7.04 10.61 9.46
CA THR A 383 6.92 12.05 9.20
C THR A 383 6.86 12.43 7.72
N SER A 384 7.24 11.51 6.83
CA SER A 384 7.24 11.69 5.37
C SER A 384 6.00 11.11 4.66
N ILE A 385 5.07 10.50 5.41
CA ILE A 385 3.81 10.00 4.86
C ILE A 385 2.90 11.19 4.54
N LEU A 386 2.42 11.20 3.29
CA LEU A 386 1.51 12.21 2.78
C LEU A 386 0.06 11.77 3.03
N PRO A 387 -0.82 12.63 3.56
CA PRO A 387 -2.18 12.24 3.96
C PRO A 387 -3.04 11.74 2.81
N GLY A 388 -2.88 12.32 1.61
CA GLY A 388 -3.55 11.89 0.38
C GLY A 388 -2.72 10.96 -0.52
N GLY A 389 -1.56 10.50 -0.06
CA GLY A 389 -0.56 9.82 -0.91
C GLY A 389 -0.78 8.31 -1.12
N GLY A 390 -2.00 7.83 -0.87
CA GLY A 390 -2.37 6.43 -0.98
C GLY A 390 -1.56 5.47 -0.11
N ASN A 391 -1.29 4.29 -0.66
CA ASN A 391 -0.67 3.16 0.05
C ASN A 391 0.82 3.38 0.36
N VAL A 392 1.23 2.96 1.55
CA VAL A 392 2.58 3.06 2.13
C VAL A 392 3.25 1.68 2.11
N SER A 393 4.34 1.55 1.36
CA SER A 393 5.04 0.28 1.16
C SER A 393 5.71 -0.27 2.41
N SER A 394 6.40 0.57 3.18
CA SER A 394 7.01 0.20 4.46
C SER A 394 7.31 1.44 5.33
N VAL A 395 6.96 1.36 6.61
CA VAL A 395 7.29 2.36 7.63
C VAL A 395 7.56 1.67 8.96
N SER A 396 8.57 2.12 9.72
CA SER A 396 8.77 1.71 11.11
C SER A 396 8.10 2.72 12.03
N VAL A 397 7.38 2.23 13.03
CA VAL A 397 6.67 3.06 14.01
C VAL A 397 6.89 2.52 15.42
N THR A 398 7.08 3.39 16.41
CA THR A 398 7.01 3.02 17.83
C THR A 398 5.59 3.24 18.32
N VAL A 399 4.96 2.22 18.91
CA VAL A 399 3.63 2.33 19.52
C VAL A 399 3.77 3.07 20.86
N VAL A 400 3.02 4.16 21.04
CA VAL A 400 3.09 5.03 22.23
C VAL A 400 1.79 5.07 23.03
N ARG A 401 0.64 4.84 22.39
CA ARG A 401 -0.63 4.61 23.10
C ARG A 401 -1.34 3.41 22.48
N VAL A 402 -1.77 2.48 23.31
CA VAL A 402 -2.75 1.45 22.97
C VAL A 402 -4.10 1.89 23.53
N TYR A 403 -5.16 1.76 22.73
CA TYR A 403 -6.52 2.11 23.15
C TYR A 403 -7.38 0.85 23.34
N PRO A 404 -8.47 0.94 24.12
CA PRO A 404 -9.47 -0.13 24.22
C PRO A 404 -10.00 -0.56 22.84
N LEU A 405 -10.45 -1.81 22.75
CA LEU A 405 -11.14 -2.32 21.58
C LEU A 405 -12.47 -1.60 21.39
N LEU A 406 -12.78 -1.19 20.16
CA LEU A 406 -14.03 -0.54 19.79
C LEU A 406 -14.80 -1.40 18.80
N TYR A 407 -16.10 -1.13 18.67
CA TYR A 407 -16.97 -1.75 17.70
C TYR A 407 -17.62 -0.68 16.83
N VAL A 408 -17.60 -0.88 15.51
CA VAL A 408 -18.27 -0.02 14.54
C VAL A 408 -19.45 -0.78 13.98
N GLU A 409 -20.66 -0.31 14.27
CA GLU A 409 -21.87 -0.77 13.61
C GLU A 409 -22.17 0.13 12.42
N LYS A 410 -22.37 -0.48 11.24
CA LYS A 410 -22.94 0.20 10.08
C LYS A 410 -24.46 0.08 10.15
N LEU A 411 -25.12 1.23 10.27
CA LEU A 411 -26.57 1.32 10.15
C LEU A 411 -26.95 1.48 8.69
N ASP A 412 -28.24 1.31 8.42
CA ASP A 412 -28.85 1.71 7.15
C ASP A 412 -28.67 3.22 6.92
N GLU A 413 -28.87 3.67 5.68
CA GLU A 413 -28.57 5.04 5.21
C GLU A 413 -27.07 5.43 5.27
N GLY A 414 -26.15 4.48 5.52
CA GLY A 414 -24.71 4.73 5.52
C GLY A 414 -24.17 5.45 6.76
N LYS A 415 -24.99 5.60 7.80
CA LYS A 415 -24.56 6.08 9.12
C LYS A 415 -23.75 4.99 9.83
N SER A 416 -22.80 5.39 10.68
CA SER A 416 -22.00 4.46 11.48
C SER A 416 -21.94 4.87 12.94
N VAL A 417 -22.20 3.94 13.85
CA VAL A 417 -22.10 4.14 15.30
C VAL A 417 -20.83 3.48 15.81
N LEU A 418 -20.09 4.20 16.65
CA LEU A 418 -18.90 3.71 17.34
C LEU A 418 -19.26 3.41 18.80
N ARG A 419 -18.89 2.22 19.30
CA ARG A 419 -19.15 1.80 20.68
C ARG A 419 -17.88 1.29 21.36
N SER A 420 -17.82 1.46 22.67
CA SER A 420 -16.93 0.71 23.56
C SER A 420 -17.38 -0.76 23.66
N VAL A 421 -16.55 -1.64 24.24
CA VAL A 421 -16.90 -3.05 24.50
C VAL A 421 -18.24 -3.15 25.26
N TRP A 422 -18.33 -2.50 26.43
CA TRP A 422 -19.54 -2.47 27.28
C TRP A 422 -20.78 -1.92 26.58
N ALA A 423 -20.64 -0.85 25.79
CA ALA A 423 -21.77 -0.27 25.06
C ALA A 423 -22.23 -1.18 23.92
N GLU A 424 -21.33 -1.95 23.31
CA GLU A 424 -21.68 -2.96 22.31
C GLU A 424 -22.31 -4.20 22.94
N GLU A 425 -21.82 -4.70 24.07
CA GLU A 425 -22.45 -5.82 24.81
C GLU A 425 -23.90 -5.48 25.22
N ARG A 426 -24.14 -4.26 25.74
CA ARG A 426 -25.50 -3.78 26.05
C ARG A 426 -26.37 -3.67 24.80
N ALA A 427 -25.82 -3.21 23.67
CA ALA A 427 -26.55 -3.12 22.40
C ALA A 427 -26.87 -4.52 21.82
N ALA A 428 -25.93 -5.46 21.91
CA ALA A 428 -26.11 -6.85 21.50
C ALA A 428 -27.19 -7.53 22.36
N ALA A 429 -27.13 -7.42 23.69
CA ALA A 429 -28.14 -7.97 24.59
C ALA A 429 -29.53 -7.30 24.47
N GLN A 430 -29.61 -6.07 23.96
CA GLN A 430 -30.88 -5.42 23.61
C GLN A 430 -31.42 -5.93 22.26
N TRP A 431 -30.56 -6.11 21.27
CA TRP A 431 -30.96 -6.67 19.97
C TRP A 431 -31.37 -8.13 20.09
N GLU A 432 -30.61 -8.95 20.82
CA GLU A 432 -30.89 -10.38 21.04
C GLU A 432 -32.28 -10.58 21.67
N ARG A 433 -32.62 -9.80 22.71
CA ARG A 433 -33.96 -9.83 23.32
C ARG A 433 -35.06 -9.47 22.33
N LYS A 434 -34.92 -8.37 21.58
CA LYS A 434 -35.89 -7.98 20.55
C LYS A 434 -36.01 -9.00 19.41
N HIS A 435 -34.90 -9.64 19.05
CA HIS A 435 -34.88 -10.70 18.04
C HIS A 435 -35.64 -11.92 18.55
N GLN A 436 -35.37 -12.35 19.79
CA GLN A 436 -36.08 -13.45 20.46
C GLN A 436 -37.57 -13.16 20.63
N GLU A 437 -37.96 -11.98 21.11
CA GLU A 437 -39.35 -11.53 21.23
C GLU A 437 -40.08 -11.59 19.86
N CYS A 438 -39.41 -11.17 18.78
CA CYS A 438 -39.94 -11.23 17.42
C CYS A 438 -40.09 -12.68 16.91
N VAL A 439 -39.11 -13.56 17.19
CA VAL A 439 -39.15 -14.99 16.84
C VAL A 439 -40.29 -15.70 17.57
N GLU A 440 -40.48 -15.43 18.86
CA GLU A 440 -41.56 -16.01 19.67
C GLU A 440 -42.94 -15.56 19.20
N GLN A 441 -43.12 -14.26 18.91
CA GLN A 441 -44.35 -13.73 18.33
C GLN A 441 -44.67 -14.42 17.00
N LEU A 442 -43.70 -14.49 16.08
CA LEU A 442 -43.84 -15.13 14.78
C LEU A 442 -44.17 -16.64 14.90
N TYR A 443 -43.50 -17.34 15.81
CA TYR A 443 -43.77 -18.76 16.09
C TYR A 443 -45.18 -18.97 16.63
N SER A 444 -45.65 -18.11 17.55
CA SER A 444 -47.01 -18.21 18.11
C SER A 444 -48.09 -17.93 17.06
N GLN A 445 -47.88 -16.95 16.17
CA GLN A 445 -48.77 -16.62 15.07
C GLN A 445 -48.89 -17.79 14.08
N LEU A 446 -47.75 -18.28 13.55
CA LEU A 446 -47.73 -19.38 12.60
C LEU A 446 -48.27 -20.69 13.20
N LYS A 447 -48.05 -20.94 14.50
CA LYS A 447 -48.66 -22.08 15.19
C LYS A 447 -50.19 -21.95 15.28
N ALA A 448 -50.71 -20.75 15.54
CA ALA A 448 -52.15 -20.50 15.57
C ALA A 448 -52.78 -20.65 14.17
N GLU A 449 -52.12 -20.17 13.11
CA GLU A 449 -52.55 -20.35 11.72
C GLU A 449 -52.64 -21.84 11.34
N LEU A 450 -51.60 -22.63 11.64
CA LEU A 450 -51.60 -24.08 11.38
C LEU A 450 -52.72 -24.81 12.14
N HIS A 451 -52.99 -24.45 13.40
CA HIS A 451 -54.12 -25.01 14.15
C HIS A 451 -55.49 -24.61 13.57
N GLN A 452 -55.63 -23.39 13.03
CA GLN A 452 -56.87 -22.96 12.37
C GLN A 452 -57.09 -23.70 11.04
N ASP A 453 -56.04 -23.90 10.24
CA ASP A 453 -56.15 -24.63 8.98
C ASP A 453 -56.41 -26.12 9.19
N ASP A 454 -55.79 -26.76 10.18
CA ASP A 454 -56.12 -28.14 10.58
C ASP A 454 -57.60 -28.23 11.05
N SER A 455 -58.08 -27.27 11.84
CA SER A 455 -59.49 -27.20 12.26
C SER A 455 -60.45 -27.03 11.07
N ARG A 456 -60.11 -26.19 10.08
CA ARG A 456 -60.87 -26.02 8.84
C ARG A 456 -60.91 -27.31 8.02
N GLN A 457 -59.79 -28.02 7.92
CA GLN A 457 -59.72 -29.31 7.21
C GLN A 457 -60.58 -30.39 7.91
N ARG A 458 -60.59 -30.44 9.25
CA ARG A 458 -61.49 -31.33 10.01
C ARG A 458 -62.97 -31.04 9.72
N HIS A 459 -63.38 -29.77 9.70
CA HIS A 459 -64.76 -29.41 9.35
C HIS A 459 -65.15 -29.84 7.93
N LEU A 460 -64.24 -29.73 6.95
CA LEU A 460 -64.46 -30.21 5.58
C LEU A 460 -64.55 -31.75 5.49
N LYS A 461 -63.89 -32.48 6.39
CA LYS A 461 -63.90 -33.95 6.47
C LYS A 461 -65.05 -34.52 7.33
N SER A 462 -65.88 -33.68 7.95
CA SER A 462 -66.96 -34.09 8.85
C SER A 462 -68.07 -34.95 8.22
N HIS A 463 -68.06 -35.16 6.90
CA HIS A 463 -69.03 -36.01 6.17
C HIS A 463 -68.59 -37.48 6.00
N TYR A 464 -67.49 -37.91 6.63
CA TYR A 464 -67.01 -39.29 6.53
C TYR A 464 -67.92 -40.30 7.26
N HIS A 465 -68.12 -41.46 6.61
CA HIS A 465 -68.75 -42.62 7.22
C HIS A 465 -67.76 -43.32 8.16
N ILE A 466 -68.12 -43.50 9.42
CA ILE A 466 -67.31 -44.22 10.41
C ILE A 466 -67.43 -45.73 10.11
N PRO A 467 -66.33 -46.45 9.83
CA PRO A 467 -66.40 -47.88 9.50
C PRO A 467 -66.89 -48.74 10.67
N SER A 468 -67.41 -49.95 10.38
CA SER A 468 -67.80 -50.88 11.45
C SER A 468 -66.58 -51.44 12.17
N ALA A 469 -66.78 -52.02 13.36
CA ALA A 469 -65.70 -52.64 14.14
C ALA A 469 -64.97 -53.77 13.37
N GLN A 470 -65.63 -54.44 12.41
CA GLN A 470 -65.01 -55.45 11.55
C GLN A 470 -64.14 -54.80 10.46
N ASP A 471 -64.54 -53.64 9.94
CA ASP A 471 -63.77 -52.89 8.94
C ASP A 471 -62.52 -52.26 9.56
N VAL A 472 -62.62 -51.73 10.79
CA VAL A 472 -61.48 -51.16 11.54
C VAL A 472 -60.39 -52.21 11.78
N ALA A 473 -60.76 -53.47 12.07
CA ALA A 473 -59.82 -54.57 12.25
C ALA A 473 -59.03 -54.94 10.98
N LEU A 474 -59.51 -54.56 9.78
CA LEU A 474 -58.86 -54.81 8.49
C LEU A 474 -57.91 -53.68 8.05
N ILE A 475 -57.88 -52.55 8.76
CA ILE A 475 -57.04 -51.39 8.40
C ILE A 475 -55.69 -51.48 9.12
N CYS A 476 -54.62 -51.77 8.38
CA CYS A 476 -53.24 -51.77 8.91
C CYS A 476 -52.51 -50.43 8.74
N SER A 477 -53.18 -49.39 8.23
CA SER A 477 -52.57 -48.11 7.83
C SER A 477 -52.76 -47.05 8.91
N GLY A 478 -51.66 -46.64 9.57
CA GLY A 478 -51.69 -45.72 10.71
C GLY A 478 -52.24 -44.32 10.40
N ASP A 479 -52.16 -43.88 9.14
CA ASP A 479 -52.76 -42.63 8.65
C ASP A 479 -54.30 -42.68 8.68
N LYS A 480 -54.87 -43.75 8.12
CA LYS A 480 -56.33 -43.96 8.08
C LYS A 480 -56.91 -44.20 9.47
N LEU A 481 -56.21 -44.97 10.31
CA LEU A 481 -56.61 -45.18 11.70
C LEU A 481 -56.57 -43.87 12.50
N CYS A 482 -55.54 -43.03 12.30
CA CYS A 482 -55.47 -41.71 12.94
C CYS A 482 -56.56 -40.77 12.43
N GLU A 483 -56.92 -40.81 11.14
CA GLU A 483 -58.03 -40.04 10.59
C GLU A 483 -59.40 -40.49 11.16
N ILE A 484 -59.62 -41.80 11.32
CA ILE A 484 -60.83 -42.33 11.99
C ILE A 484 -60.87 -41.88 13.45
N LEU A 485 -59.75 -41.94 14.19
CA LEU A 485 -59.67 -41.47 15.58
C LEU A 485 -59.89 -39.95 15.71
N GLU A 486 -59.40 -39.14 14.76
CA GLU A 486 -59.59 -37.68 14.73
C GLU A 486 -61.03 -37.25 14.38
N LEU A 487 -61.80 -38.13 13.74
CA LEU A 487 -63.20 -37.89 13.31
C LEU A 487 -64.25 -38.61 14.17
N ALA A 488 -63.84 -39.53 15.05
CA ALA A 488 -64.76 -40.29 15.91
C ALA A 488 -65.43 -39.40 16.99
N PRO A 489 -66.74 -39.55 17.25
CA PRO A 489 -67.41 -38.90 18.38
C PRO A 489 -66.87 -39.33 19.74
N ASP A 490 -66.41 -40.58 19.83
CA ASP A 490 -65.70 -41.15 20.98
C ASP A 490 -64.41 -41.84 20.48
N PRO A 491 -63.27 -41.12 20.47
CA PRO A 491 -61.99 -41.69 20.07
C PRO A 491 -61.51 -42.81 21.00
N ALA A 492 -61.87 -42.78 22.29
CA ALA A 492 -61.43 -43.78 23.26
C ALA A 492 -62.12 -45.13 23.03
N ALA A 493 -63.40 -45.13 22.66
CA ALA A 493 -64.11 -46.33 22.23
C ALA A 493 -63.51 -46.95 20.96
N VAL A 494 -63.05 -46.13 20.01
CA VAL A 494 -62.39 -46.61 18.78
C VAL A 494 -60.96 -47.11 19.07
N GLU A 495 -60.19 -46.42 19.91
CA GLU A 495 -58.85 -46.83 20.31
C GLU A 495 -58.85 -48.17 21.07
N ALA A 496 -59.91 -48.44 21.84
CA ALA A 496 -60.12 -49.73 22.51
C ALA A 496 -60.40 -50.90 21.54
N LEU A 497 -60.80 -50.65 20.30
CA LEU A 497 -61.01 -51.66 19.25
C LEU A 497 -59.73 -51.98 18.46
N LEU A 498 -58.66 -51.19 18.62
CA LEU A 498 -57.39 -51.40 17.93
C LEU A 498 -56.56 -52.50 18.57
N ASN A 499 -55.90 -53.33 17.74
CA ASN A 499 -54.87 -54.24 18.21
C ASN A 499 -53.53 -53.52 18.46
N GLU A 500 -52.57 -54.18 19.11
CA GLU A 500 -51.30 -53.54 19.50
C GLU A 500 -50.44 -53.09 18.29
N GLU A 501 -50.47 -53.82 17.18
CA GLU A 501 -49.76 -53.42 15.95
C GLU A 501 -50.37 -52.16 15.33
N GLN A 502 -51.70 -52.06 15.34
CA GLN A 502 -52.45 -50.88 14.91
C GLN A 502 -52.18 -49.67 15.80
N LYS A 503 -52.11 -49.85 17.13
CA LYS A 503 -51.74 -48.78 18.08
C LYS A 503 -50.34 -48.26 17.84
N VAL A 504 -49.36 -49.14 17.60
CA VAL A 504 -47.99 -48.74 17.24
C VAL A 504 -47.98 -47.98 15.91
N ALA A 505 -48.70 -48.46 14.89
CA ALA A 505 -48.80 -47.78 13.60
C ALA A 505 -49.44 -46.37 13.70
N VAL A 506 -50.46 -46.20 14.55
CA VAL A 506 -51.06 -44.89 14.86
C VAL A 506 -50.07 -44.00 15.60
N ALA A 507 -49.38 -44.49 16.64
CA ALA A 507 -48.43 -43.70 17.42
C ALA A 507 -47.22 -43.24 16.58
N ASP A 508 -46.71 -44.10 15.69
CA ASP A 508 -45.62 -43.74 14.77
C ASP A 508 -46.10 -42.76 13.68
N TYR A 509 -47.34 -42.90 13.18
CA TYR A 509 -47.92 -41.90 12.27
C TYR A 509 -48.14 -40.55 12.97
N GLN A 510 -48.68 -40.53 14.19
CA GLN A 510 -48.86 -39.31 14.99
C GLN A 510 -47.52 -38.61 15.27
N ARG A 511 -46.46 -39.38 15.61
CA ARG A 511 -45.09 -38.85 15.76
C ARG A 511 -44.58 -38.23 14.45
N SER A 512 -44.73 -38.94 13.33
CA SER A 512 -44.33 -38.47 12.00
C SER A 512 -45.08 -37.21 11.57
N LYS A 513 -46.41 -37.16 11.80
CA LYS A 513 -47.29 -35.99 11.57
C LYS A 513 -46.83 -34.81 12.43
N HIS A 514 -46.57 -35.02 13.72
CA HIS A 514 -46.08 -33.98 14.63
C HIS A 514 -44.71 -33.43 14.20
N GLU A 515 -43.75 -34.30 13.90
CA GLU A 515 -42.43 -33.91 13.38
C GLU A 515 -42.53 -33.17 12.04
N SER A 516 -43.45 -33.56 11.15
CA SER A 516 -43.66 -32.88 9.87
C SER A 516 -44.24 -31.49 10.07
N VAL A 517 -45.26 -31.34 10.92
CA VAL A 517 -45.86 -30.04 11.26
C VAL A 517 -44.85 -29.13 11.97
N GLN A 518 -44.06 -29.66 12.91
CA GLN A 518 -42.99 -28.90 13.55
C GLN A 518 -41.94 -28.43 12.52
N ARG A 519 -41.51 -29.32 11.61
CA ARG A 519 -40.53 -28.99 10.56
C ARG A 519 -41.06 -27.96 9.57
N GLU A 520 -42.35 -28.00 9.24
CA GLU A 520 -43.03 -26.99 8.42
C GLU A 520 -43.11 -25.64 9.16
N LEU A 521 -43.47 -25.64 10.43
CA LEU A 521 -43.49 -24.45 11.28
C LEU A 521 -42.10 -23.82 11.39
N GLU A 522 -41.05 -24.60 11.66
CA GLU A 522 -39.66 -24.14 11.68
C GLU A 522 -39.19 -23.59 10.32
N ALA A 523 -39.66 -24.16 9.21
CA ALA A 523 -39.37 -23.67 7.87
C ALA A 523 -40.07 -22.34 7.59
N LYS A 524 -41.38 -22.24 7.88
CA LYS A 524 -42.20 -21.01 7.75
C LYS A 524 -41.66 -19.87 8.62
N VAL A 525 -41.29 -20.16 9.89
CA VAL A 525 -40.63 -19.19 10.78
C VAL A 525 -39.33 -18.70 10.16
N ARG A 526 -38.47 -19.60 9.66
CA ARG A 526 -37.18 -19.25 9.04
C ARG A 526 -37.33 -18.46 7.74
N GLU A 527 -38.38 -18.71 6.96
CA GLU A 527 -38.70 -17.96 5.76
C GLU A 527 -39.19 -16.56 6.12
N LYS A 528 -40.23 -16.46 6.95
CA LYS A 528 -40.76 -15.17 7.43
C LYS A 528 -39.69 -14.32 8.11
N LEU A 529 -38.80 -14.89 8.91
CA LEU A 529 -37.69 -14.16 9.56
C LEU A 529 -36.73 -13.50 8.56
N LYS A 530 -36.58 -14.04 7.33
CA LYS A 530 -35.82 -13.38 6.25
C LYS A 530 -36.59 -12.22 5.64
N GLU A 531 -37.93 -12.30 5.61
CA GLU A 531 -38.81 -11.24 5.09
C GLU A 531 -38.97 -10.07 6.07
N THR A 532 -39.06 -10.33 7.38
CA THR A 532 -39.38 -9.30 8.40
C THR A 532 -38.27 -8.27 8.64
N ALA A 533 -37.13 -8.37 7.94
CA ALA A 533 -36.02 -7.43 8.02
C ALA A 533 -35.48 -7.15 9.44
N THR A 534 -35.54 -8.14 10.34
CA THR A 534 -34.78 -8.13 11.62
C THR A 534 -33.30 -8.36 11.32
N ALA A 535 -32.69 -7.38 10.65
CA ALA A 535 -31.40 -7.51 9.99
C ALA A 535 -30.27 -7.91 10.95
N SER A 536 -29.38 -8.77 10.48
CA SER A 536 -28.15 -9.09 11.20
C SER A 536 -27.29 -7.83 11.32
N ARG A 537 -26.92 -7.48 12.56
CA ARG A 537 -26.19 -6.23 12.85
C ARG A 537 -24.81 -6.25 12.21
N ASN A 538 -24.52 -5.25 11.37
CA ASN A 538 -23.23 -5.13 10.67
C ASN A 538 -22.16 -4.50 11.57
N VAL A 539 -21.77 -5.23 12.61
CA VAL A 539 -20.77 -4.80 13.59
C VAL A 539 -19.38 -5.30 13.20
N THR A 540 -18.38 -4.43 13.26
CA THR A 540 -16.98 -4.78 12.98
C THR A 540 -16.05 -4.24 14.09
N PRO A 541 -15.24 -5.09 14.74
CA PRO A 541 -14.28 -4.65 15.74
C PRO A 541 -13.13 -3.83 15.12
N LEU A 542 -12.69 -2.83 15.85
CA LEU A 542 -11.71 -1.82 15.48
C LEU A 542 -10.77 -1.56 16.65
N PHE A 543 -9.50 -1.92 16.48
CA PHE A 543 -8.44 -1.63 17.43
C PHE A 543 -7.63 -0.43 16.94
N LYS A 544 -7.30 0.49 17.85
CA LYS A 544 -6.52 1.69 17.54
C LYS A 544 -5.27 1.73 18.37
N VAL A 545 -4.17 2.16 17.76
CA VAL A 545 -2.93 2.48 18.45
C VAL A 545 -2.37 3.81 17.92
N ARG A 546 -1.81 4.63 18.81
CA ARG A 546 -1.05 5.83 18.45
C ARG A 546 0.41 5.44 18.31
N CYS A 547 1.06 5.92 17.26
CA CYS A 547 2.46 5.64 16.97
C CYS A 547 3.22 6.92 16.62
N VAL A 548 4.53 6.90 16.88
CA VAL A 548 5.48 7.97 16.52
C VAL A 548 6.59 7.42 15.64
N ASP A 549 7.38 8.33 15.05
CA ASP A 549 8.55 7.95 14.27
C ASP A 549 9.68 7.50 15.21
N PRO A 550 10.22 6.27 15.09
CA PRO A 550 11.29 5.80 15.97
C PRO A 550 12.59 6.59 15.81
N ALA A 551 12.76 7.35 14.72
CA ALA A 551 13.94 8.19 14.51
C ALA A 551 13.86 9.57 15.21
N VAL A 552 12.73 9.91 15.87
CA VAL A 552 12.52 11.21 16.52
C VAL A 552 12.21 11.00 18.01
N PRO A 553 13.19 11.15 18.91
CA PRO A 553 13.01 11.01 20.35
C PRO A 553 11.91 11.93 20.89
N MET A 554 11.08 11.42 21.80
CA MET A 554 10.02 12.18 22.48
C MET A 554 9.07 12.95 21.54
N SER A 555 8.89 12.48 20.30
CA SER A 555 8.03 13.13 19.32
C SER A 555 6.57 13.23 19.78
N THR A 556 6.01 14.44 19.75
CA THR A 556 4.57 14.68 19.89
C THR A 556 3.82 14.63 18.56
N ARG A 557 4.53 14.66 17.42
CA ARG A 557 3.95 14.39 16.10
C ARG A 557 3.69 12.89 15.99
N SER A 558 2.43 12.52 15.81
CA SER A 558 1.99 11.13 15.86
C SER A 558 1.05 10.77 14.71
N ALA A 559 0.86 9.47 14.52
CA ALA A 559 -0.18 8.90 13.68
C ALA A 559 -1.05 7.96 14.50
N VAL A 560 -2.32 7.82 14.15
CA VAL A 560 -3.22 6.81 14.73
C VAL A 560 -3.45 5.73 13.70
N LEU A 561 -2.93 4.54 13.97
CA LEU A 561 -3.16 3.32 13.19
C LEU A 561 -4.48 2.68 13.63
N SER A 562 -5.35 2.44 12.65
CA SER A 562 -6.61 1.73 12.79
C SER A 562 -6.47 0.31 12.21
N VAL A 563 -6.69 -0.70 13.05
CA VAL A 563 -6.65 -2.11 12.69
C VAL A 563 -8.08 -2.67 12.75
N TRP A 564 -8.63 -2.99 11.58
CA TRP A 564 -9.96 -3.57 11.44
C TRP A 564 -9.91 -5.09 11.57
N ARG A 565 -10.81 -5.68 12.37
CA ARG A 565 -10.82 -7.12 12.69
C ARG A 565 -9.44 -7.60 13.16
N PRO A 566 -8.90 -7.01 14.25
CA PRO A 566 -7.60 -7.39 14.78
C PRO A 566 -7.60 -8.87 15.20
N SER A 567 -6.56 -9.61 14.84
CA SER A 567 -6.30 -10.91 15.46
C SER A 567 -5.69 -10.71 16.85
N GLU A 568 -5.79 -11.72 17.70
CA GLU A 568 -5.18 -11.69 19.03
C GLU A 568 -3.66 -11.46 18.94
N ASP A 569 -2.97 -12.14 18.02
CA ASP A 569 -1.53 -11.96 17.78
C ASP A 569 -1.15 -10.50 17.50
N VAL A 570 -1.96 -9.77 16.71
CA VAL A 570 -1.70 -8.36 16.38
C VAL A 570 -1.92 -7.47 17.60
N MET A 571 -2.90 -7.76 18.46
CA MET A 571 -3.10 -7.04 19.73
C MET A 571 -1.98 -7.36 20.74
N GLN A 572 -1.49 -8.60 20.77
CA GLN A 572 -0.37 -8.99 21.63
C GLN A 572 0.97 -8.40 21.17
N LEU A 573 1.14 -8.16 19.86
CA LEU A 573 2.30 -7.53 19.24
C LEU A 573 2.32 -6.00 19.43
N LEU A 574 1.19 -5.33 19.23
CA LEU A 574 1.08 -3.87 19.26
C LEU A 574 0.91 -3.35 20.71
N LYS A 575 1.99 -3.39 21.47
CA LYS A 575 2.08 -2.88 22.86
C LYS A 575 2.89 -1.58 22.93
N GLU A 576 2.62 -0.75 23.94
CA GLU A 576 3.35 0.50 24.17
C GLU A 576 4.88 0.23 24.36
N GLY A 577 5.73 1.09 23.78
CA GLY A 577 7.19 0.94 23.72
C GLY A 577 7.74 -0.03 22.66
N ILE A 578 6.88 -0.82 21.99
CA ILE A 578 7.30 -1.73 20.92
C ILE A 578 7.42 -0.99 19.59
N THR A 579 8.55 -1.20 18.89
CA THR A 579 8.74 -0.72 17.52
C THR A 579 8.40 -1.82 16.52
N VAL A 580 7.52 -1.52 15.57
CA VAL A 580 7.05 -2.46 14.55
C VAL A 580 7.25 -1.83 13.17
N THR A 581 7.80 -2.59 12.22
CA THR A 581 7.78 -2.22 10.81
C THR A 581 6.49 -2.72 10.18
N LEU A 582 5.68 -1.78 9.73
CA LEU A 582 4.43 -2.00 9.03
C LEU A 582 4.68 -2.01 7.52
N PHE A 583 3.98 -2.87 6.80
CA PHE A 583 4.01 -2.95 5.33
C PHE A 583 2.59 -2.87 4.79
N ASN A 584 2.42 -2.20 3.65
CA ASN A 584 1.14 -2.12 2.93
C ASN A 584 0.01 -1.57 3.82
N ILE A 585 0.18 -0.33 4.30
CA ILE A 585 -0.82 0.42 5.08
C ILE A 585 -1.31 1.63 4.29
N SER A 586 -2.59 1.98 4.44
CA SER A 586 -3.17 3.14 3.76
C SER A 586 -3.10 4.41 4.60
N ALA A 587 -2.77 5.55 3.98
CA ALA A 587 -2.98 6.87 4.58
C ALA A 587 -4.44 7.31 4.36
N ALA A 588 -5.08 7.84 5.41
CA ALA A 588 -6.51 8.17 5.45
C ALA A 588 -6.74 9.63 5.88
N GLY A 589 -5.88 10.55 5.43
CA GLY A 589 -5.94 11.97 5.78
C GLY A 589 -5.37 12.31 7.17
N VAL A 590 -5.57 13.56 7.60
CA VAL A 590 -5.26 14.07 8.94
C VAL A 590 -6.56 14.42 9.64
N ARG A 591 -6.70 14.06 10.92
CA ARG A 591 -7.81 14.51 11.78
C ARG A 591 -7.29 14.84 13.18
N ASN A 592 -7.68 15.98 13.72
CA ASN A 592 -7.25 16.52 15.02
C ASN A 592 -5.72 16.66 15.11
N GLY A 593 -5.05 17.06 14.02
CA GLY A 593 -3.59 17.21 13.94
C GLY A 593 -2.80 15.91 13.70
N ASP A 594 -3.42 14.74 13.89
CA ASP A 594 -2.78 13.44 13.68
C ASP A 594 -3.03 12.86 12.30
N LEU A 595 -1.99 12.29 11.70
CA LEU A 595 -2.11 11.42 10.52
C LEU A 595 -2.93 10.18 10.88
N LYS A 596 -3.91 9.82 10.04
CA LYS A 596 -4.68 8.59 10.21
C LYS A 596 -4.17 7.53 9.24
N LEU A 597 -3.84 6.36 9.78
CA LEU A 597 -3.36 5.20 9.04
C LEU A 597 -4.38 4.08 9.22
N SER A 598 -4.62 3.29 8.17
CA SER A 598 -5.47 2.10 8.27
C SER A 598 -4.74 0.88 7.73
N ALA A 599 -4.68 -0.16 8.56
CA ALA A 599 -4.28 -1.48 8.15
C ALA A 599 -5.41 -2.16 7.36
N GLY A 600 -5.04 -2.94 6.35
CA GLY A 600 -5.94 -3.76 5.54
C GLY A 600 -5.57 -5.23 5.58
N ARG A 601 -6.29 -6.07 4.83
CA ARG A 601 -6.08 -7.54 4.78
C ARG A 601 -4.66 -7.96 4.36
N GLN A 602 -3.97 -7.11 3.61
CA GLN A 602 -2.62 -7.33 3.11
C GLN A 602 -1.54 -6.63 3.98
N THR A 603 -1.90 -6.01 5.10
CA THR A 603 -0.93 -5.38 5.99
C THR A 603 -0.11 -6.44 6.71
N ILE A 604 1.22 -6.33 6.64
CA ILE A 604 2.14 -7.22 7.35
C ILE A 604 2.78 -6.42 8.49
N TYR A 605 2.84 -7.04 9.66
CA TYR A 605 3.49 -6.50 10.85
C TYR A 605 4.78 -7.28 11.08
N ARG A 606 5.93 -6.60 11.13
CA ARG A 606 7.21 -7.20 11.51
C ARG A 606 7.71 -6.56 12.81
N PRO A 607 7.77 -7.28 13.94
CA PRO A 607 8.42 -6.75 15.14
C PRO A 607 9.86 -6.38 14.84
N SER A 608 10.32 -5.26 15.41
CA SER A 608 11.73 -4.97 15.57
C SER A 608 12.20 -5.52 16.92
N SER A 609 13.43 -6.04 17.00
CA SER A 609 14.07 -6.38 18.28
C SER A 609 14.38 -5.15 19.15
N LEU A 610 14.35 -3.95 18.54
CA LEU A 610 14.57 -2.68 19.20
C LEU A 610 13.31 -2.23 19.96
N ARG A 611 13.34 -2.33 21.29
CA ARG A 611 12.48 -1.50 22.15
C ARG A 611 12.99 -0.06 22.10
N ASN A 612 12.06 0.89 21.98
CA ASN A 612 12.37 2.29 22.07
C ASN A 612 11.89 2.80 23.43
N TYR A 613 12.80 3.35 24.24
CA TYR A 613 12.49 3.91 25.55
C TYR A 613 12.31 5.44 25.49
N ASP A 614 12.67 6.08 24.37
CA ASP A 614 12.62 7.54 24.20
C ASP A 614 11.23 8.00 23.72
N PHE A 615 10.19 7.64 24.46
CA PHE A 615 8.81 8.06 24.19
C PHE A 615 8.10 8.54 25.46
N HIS A 616 7.03 9.33 25.27
CA HIS A 616 6.20 9.79 26.37
C HIS A 616 5.41 8.60 26.94
N GLU A 617 5.89 7.98 28.02
CA GLU A 617 5.14 6.95 28.75
C GLU A 617 3.81 7.48 29.31
N ARG A 618 3.00 6.60 29.89
CA ARG A 618 1.78 7.00 30.61
C ARG A 618 2.13 7.41 32.03
N ARG A 619 1.53 8.50 32.49
CA ARG A 619 1.56 8.93 33.88
C ARG A 619 0.18 9.43 34.29
N VAL A 620 -0.09 9.39 35.59
CA VAL A 620 -1.22 10.09 36.18
C VAL A 620 -0.90 11.57 36.24
N VAL A 621 -1.89 12.41 35.93
CA VAL A 621 -1.79 13.88 36.00
C VAL A 621 -2.56 14.34 37.24
N SER A 622 -1.94 15.15 38.10
CA SER A 622 -2.64 15.77 39.25
C SER A 622 -3.63 16.83 38.77
N PHE A 623 -4.69 17.12 39.53
CA PHE A 623 -5.66 18.12 39.08
C PHE A 623 -5.06 19.54 39.14
N SER A 624 -4.12 19.76 40.06
CA SER A 624 -3.31 20.99 40.12
C SER A 624 -2.48 21.22 38.84
N GLU A 625 -1.89 20.19 38.22
CA GLU A 625 -1.19 20.33 36.93
C GLU A 625 -2.12 20.84 35.82
N VAL A 626 -3.38 20.38 35.79
CA VAL A 626 -4.36 20.73 34.75
C VAL A 626 -4.74 22.21 34.77
N THR A 627 -4.67 22.86 35.93
CA THR A 627 -4.98 24.30 36.07
C THR A 627 -3.93 25.24 35.48
N ARG A 628 -2.71 24.74 35.19
CA ARG A 628 -1.59 25.58 34.76
C ARG A 628 -1.78 26.08 33.33
N ALA A 629 -1.49 27.36 33.10
CA ALA A 629 -1.61 27.99 31.78
C ALA A 629 -0.66 27.40 30.71
N ASP A 630 0.44 26.78 31.13
CA ASP A 630 1.41 26.10 30.25
C ASP A 630 1.08 24.63 29.96
N PHE A 631 0.03 24.07 30.58
CA PHE A 631 -0.27 22.63 30.54
C PHE A 631 -0.59 22.13 29.12
N ARG A 632 0.30 21.24 28.64
CA ARG A 632 0.26 20.61 27.31
C ARG A 632 0.59 19.12 27.43
N PRO A 633 -0.39 18.28 27.81
CA PRO A 633 -0.16 16.84 27.94
C PRO A 633 0.20 16.22 26.57
N PRO A 634 1.08 15.21 26.54
CA PRO A 634 1.45 14.51 25.31
C PRO A 634 0.20 14.04 24.54
N PHE A 635 0.17 14.35 23.24
CA PHE A 635 -0.93 13.99 22.33
C PHE A 635 -2.30 14.58 22.68
N GLY A 636 -2.40 15.49 23.66
CA GLY A 636 -3.67 16.00 24.16
C GLY A 636 -4.46 14.99 25.00
N GLU A 637 -3.78 13.99 25.57
CA GLU A 637 -4.40 12.91 26.35
C GLU A 637 -3.84 12.86 27.77
N LEU A 638 -4.70 12.59 28.74
CA LEU A 638 -4.33 12.43 30.14
C LEU A 638 -5.06 11.24 30.81
N ASP A 639 -4.38 10.65 31.78
CA ASP A 639 -4.90 9.64 32.69
C ASP A 639 -4.92 10.26 34.11
N ILE A 640 -5.96 10.00 34.90
CA ILE A 640 -6.20 10.63 36.22
C ILE A 640 -6.75 9.63 37.24
N VAL A 641 -6.69 10.01 38.51
CA VAL A 641 -7.29 9.28 39.65
C VAL A 641 -7.96 10.31 40.57
N GLY A 642 -9.13 9.99 41.12
CA GLY A 642 -9.84 10.86 42.06
C GLY A 642 -11.16 10.26 42.55
N MET A 643 -11.81 10.95 43.49
CA MET A 643 -13.17 10.62 43.96
C MET A 643 -14.22 11.31 43.09
N VAL A 644 -15.30 10.63 42.72
CA VAL A 644 -16.47 11.26 42.09
C VAL A 644 -17.23 12.05 43.16
N ALA A 645 -17.17 13.38 43.11
CA ALA A 645 -17.87 14.25 44.05
C ALA A 645 -19.33 14.50 43.63
N HIS A 646 -19.60 14.81 42.36
CA HIS A 646 -20.95 15.14 41.90
C HIS A 646 -21.17 14.76 40.43
N ILE A 647 -22.42 14.46 40.05
CA ILE A 647 -22.79 14.18 38.66
C ILE A 647 -23.94 15.12 38.27
N GLY A 648 -23.61 16.14 37.49
CA GLY A 648 -24.54 17.20 37.09
C GLY A 648 -24.93 17.13 35.61
N SER A 649 -26.15 17.59 35.29
CA SER A 649 -26.49 17.95 33.92
C SER A 649 -25.68 19.18 33.47
N ALA A 650 -25.53 19.39 32.16
CA ALA A 650 -24.89 20.60 31.66
C ALA A 650 -25.66 21.87 32.10
N LEU A 651 -24.92 22.84 32.63
CA LEU A 651 -25.42 24.19 32.85
C LEU A 651 -25.73 24.87 31.50
N GLN A 652 -26.62 25.88 31.54
CA GLN A 652 -27.12 26.60 30.37
C GLN A 652 -25.99 26.99 29.40
N GLY A 653 -26.09 26.52 28.15
CA GLY A 653 -25.11 26.74 27.08
C GLY A 653 -24.52 25.45 26.48
N ASN A 654 -24.43 24.36 27.25
CA ASN A 654 -23.86 23.07 26.80
C ASN A 654 -24.93 21.96 26.65
N LEU A 655 -26.04 22.27 25.96
CA LEU A 655 -27.12 21.32 25.69
C LEU A 655 -26.57 20.01 25.09
N GLY A 656 -26.77 18.89 25.79
CA GLY A 656 -26.31 17.55 25.39
C GLY A 656 -25.14 16.97 26.18
N PHE A 657 -24.45 17.72 27.05
CA PHE A 657 -23.42 17.17 27.93
C PHE A 657 -23.95 16.79 29.33
N GLN A 658 -23.37 15.74 29.93
CA GLN A 658 -23.42 15.47 31.37
C GLN A 658 -21.99 15.60 31.92
N THR A 659 -21.83 16.19 33.11
CA THR A 659 -20.50 16.41 33.71
C THR A 659 -20.37 15.63 35.02
N VAL A 660 -19.34 14.79 35.11
CA VAL A 660 -18.92 14.13 36.35
C VAL A 660 -17.79 14.95 36.96
N TYR A 661 -18.02 15.53 38.13
CA TYR A 661 -17.01 16.29 38.86
C TYR A 661 -16.23 15.36 39.77
N MET A 662 -14.91 15.32 39.57
CA MET A 662 -13.99 14.57 40.41
C MET A 662 -13.24 15.51 41.35
N ALA A 663 -12.88 14.99 42.53
CA ALA A 663 -12.03 15.65 43.52
C ALA A 663 -10.77 14.83 43.81
N ASP A 664 -9.65 15.50 44.09
CA ASP A 664 -8.45 14.91 44.71
C ASP A 664 -8.40 15.24 46.22
N THR A 665 -7.38 14.71 46.91
CA THR A 665 -7.16 14.89 48.36
C THR A 665 -6.83 16.33 48.78
N ASP A 666 -6.41 17.17 47.83
CA ASP A 666 -6.22 18.62 47.97
C ASP A 666 -7.53 19.42 47.73
N PHE A 667 -8.66 18.73 47.56
CA PHE A 667 -9.96 19.29 47.18
C PHE A 667 -9.97 20.03 45.83
N ASN A 668 -8.99 19.82 44.93
CA ASN A 668 -9.07 20.36 43.57
C ASN A 668 -10.21 19.68 42.83
N ILE A 669 -10.92 20.41 41.96
CA ILE A 669 -12.07 19.87 41.22
C ILE A 669 -11.76 19.84 39.72
N LEU A 670 -12.00 18.69 39.09
CA LEU A 670 -11.86 18.47 37.65
C LEU A 670 -13.18 17.92 37.07
N GLY A 671 -13.70 18.55 36.02
CA GLY A 671 -14.93 18.10 35.33
C GLY A 671 -14.65 17.12 34.20
N LEU A 672 -15.41 16.03 34.11
CA LEU A 672 -15.41 15.10 32.99
C LEU A 672 -16.68 15.27 32.16
N ALA A 673 -16.55 15.76 30.94
CA ALA A 673 -17.68 16.01 30.04
C ALA A 673 -17.99 14.79 29.15
N PHE A 674 -19.21 14.28 29.25
CA PHE A 674 -19.75 13.16 28.44
C PHE A 674 -20.84 13.66 27.49
N TRP A 675 -20.63 13.53 26.18
CA TRP A 675 -21.64 13.87 25.17
C TRP A 675 -22.75 12.81 25.12
N GLY A 676 -24.01 13.22 25.33
CA GLY A 676 -25.15 12.31 25.47
C GLY A 676 -25.23 11.58 26.82
N GLY A 677 -24.33 11.91 27.75
CA GLY A 677 -24.35 11.43 29.13
C GLY A 677 -23.62 10.12 29.41
N VAL A 678 -23.37 9.87 30.70
CA VAL A 678 -22.57 8.73 31.20
C VAL A 678 -23.17 7.39 30.79
N LYS A 679 -24.52 7.29 30.78
CA LYS A 679 -25.27 6.09 30.36
C LYS A 679 -25.00 5.70 28.91
N GLN A 680 -24.79 6.66 28.01
CA GLN A 680 -24.52 6.37 26.58
C GLN A 680 -23.16 5.67 26.38
N PHE A 681 -22.16 5.98 27.22
CA PHE A 681 -20.85 5.32 27.18
C PHE A 681 -20.81 4.01 27.98
N GLY A 682 -21.85 3.71 28.77
CA GLY A 682 -21.98 2.49 29.57
C GLY A 682 -21.30 2.52 30.94
N TRP A 683 -20.94 3.70 31.46
CA TRP A 683 -20.15 3.84 32.70
C TRP A 683 -20.98 4.17 33.95
N ASP A 684 -22.32 4.07 33.88
CA ASP A 684 -23.26 4.44 34.95
C ASP A 684 -23.18 3.55 36.20
N GLU A 685 -22.61 2.35 36.10
CA GLU A 685 -22.37 1.49 37.25
C GLU A 685 -21.06 1.80 38.00
N VAL A 686 -20.08 2.38 37.30
CA VAL A 686 -18.73 2.71 37.79
C VAL A 686 -18.64 4.14 38.32
N LEU A 687 -19.21 5.10 37.58
CA LEU A 687 -19.20 6.52 37.92
C LEU A 687 -20.41 6.85 38.79
N LYS A 688 -20.27 6.58 40.09
CA LYS A 688 -21.25 6.91 41.14
C LYS A 688 -20.66 7.90 42.14
N PRO A 689 -21.47 8.78 42.78
CA PRO A 689 -20.99 9.64 43.86
C PRO A 689 -20.22 8.85 44.92
N ARG A 690 -19.16 9.46 45.45
CA ARG A 690 -18.20 8.89 46.43
C ARG A 690 -17.38 7.69 45.92
N ALA A 691 -17.48 7.29 44.65
CA ALA A 691 -16.60 6.26 44.10
C ALA A 691 -15.17 6.80 43.87
N LEU A 692 -14.16 6.06 44.34
CA LEU A 692 -12.75 6.30 43.97
C LEU A 692 -12.47 5.64 42.61
N VAL A 693 -12.27 6.46 41.58
CA VAL A 693 -12.23 6.03 40.18
C VAL A 693 -10.90 6.45 39.53
N THR A 694 -10.38 5.55 38.71
CA THR A 694 -9.32 5.85 37.74
C THR A 694 -9.92 6.08 36.37
N ALA A 695 -9.39 7.05 35.62
CA ALA A 695 -9.85 7.36 34.26
C ALA A 695 -8.65 7.49 33.32
N SER A 696 -8.74 6.89 32.14
CA SER A 696 -7.68 6.87 31.13
C SER A 696 -8.14 7.41 29.79
N ASN A 697 -7.20 7.91 28.99
CA ASN A 697 -7.42 8.41 27.63
C ASN A 697 -8.48 9.52 27.57
N LEU A 698 -8.47 10.45 28.53
CA LEU A 698 -9.33 11.63 28.52
C LEU A 698 -8.74 12.69 27.60
N GLN A 699 -9.59 13.37 26.83
CA GLN A 699 -9.14 14.39 25.86
C GLN A 699 -9.05 15.76 26.51
N TRP A 700 -7.86 16.35 26.48
CA TRP A 700 -7.63 17.74 26.88
C TRP A 700 -7.92 18.71 25.73
N ARG A 701 -8.70 19.76 26.01
CA ARG A 701 -8.97 20.87 25.09
C ARG A 701 -8.74 22.18 25.83
N ARG A 702 -7.91 23.07 25.29
CA ARG A 702 -7.60 24.34 25.98
C ARG A 702 -8.84 25.22 26.13
N GLY A 703 -8.97 25.86 27.28
CA GLY A 703 -10.10 26.75 27.58
C GLY A 703 -11.43 26.01 27.82
N ALA A 704 -11.43 24.67 27.84
CA ALA A 704 -12.60 23.92 28.25
C ALA A 704 -12.77 24.02 29.78
N ALA A 705 -13.73 24.82 30.21
CA ALA A 705 -14.16 24.91 31.59
C ALA A 705 -15.68 25.08 31.65
N VAL A 706 -16.30 24.49 32.66
CA VAL A 706 -17.70 24.77 33.02
C VAL A 706 -17.67 25.79 34.15
N ARG A 707 -18.10 27.02 33.84
CA ARG A 707 -17.84 28.24 34.65
C ARG A 707 -16.34 28.47 34.86
N TRP A 708 -15.79 27.88 35.93
CA TRP A 708 -14.41 28.04 36.40
C TRP A 708 -13.67 26.70 36.51
N VAL A 709 -14.40 25.58 36.47
CA VAL A 709 -13.86 24.24 36.70
C VAL A 709 -13.25 23.73 35.40
N PRO A 710 -11.94 23.40 35.33
CA PRO A 710 -11.34 22.81 34.15
C PRO A 710 -12.07 21.54 33.74
N CYS A 711 -12.22 21.31 32.45
CA CYS A 711 -12.98 20.19 31.92
C CYS A 711 -12.20 19.39 30.87
N VAL A 712 -12.24 18.07 31.01
CA VAL A 712 -11.67 17.08 30.07
C VAL A 712 -12.81 16.27 29.47
N TYR A 713 -12.66 15.82 28.23
CA TYR A 713 -13.74 15.14 27.51
C TYR A 713 -13.53 13.63 27.51
N ALA A 714 -14.60 12.92 27.88
CA ALA A 714 -14.70 11.49 27.62
C ALA A 714 -14.97 11.25 26.13
N SER A 715 -14.46 10.14 25.62
CA SER A 715 -14.71 9.62 24.27
C SER A 715 -14.84 8.10 24.32
N GLU A 716 -15.13 7.46 23.18
CA GLU A 716 -15.25 6.00 23.10
C GLU A 716 -13.93 5.29 23.44
N LEU A 717 -12.80 6.01 23.31
CA LEU A 717 -11.45 5.55 23.70
C LEU A 717 -11.19 5.67 25.22
N SER A 718 -12.01 6.44 25.94
CA SER A 718 -11.81 6.70 27.36
C SER A 718 -12.33 5.54 28.21
N SER A 719 -11.57 5.15 29.23
CA SER A 719 -11.89 4.02 30.10
C SER A 719 -11.87 4.41 31.56
N PHE A 720 -12.75 3.80 32.35
CA PHE A 720 -12.92 4.09 33.77
C PHE A 720 -12.84 2.78 34.57
N SER A 721 -12.19 2.78 35.74
CA SER A 721 -12.12 1.60 36.58
C SER A 721 -11.97 1.92 38.06
N LEU A 722 -12.65 1.12 38.89
CA LEU A 722 -12.44 1.06 40.35
C LEU A 722 -11.20 0.22 40.72
N ASN A 723 -10.75 -0.65 39.82
CA ASN A 723 -9.60 -1.54 39.99
C ASN A 723 -8.82 -1.61 38.67
N PRO A 724 -7.91 -0.65 38.39
CA PRO A 724 -7.16 -0.59 37.15
C PRO A 724 -6.19 -1.77 37.00
N CYS A 725 -5.85 -2.12 35.76
CA CYS A 725 -4.83 -3.13 35.44
C CYS A 725 -3.46 -2.50 35.13
N GLN A 726 -3.41 -1.19 34.91
CA GLN A 726 -2.22 -0.44 34.52
C GLN A 726 -1.40 -0.05 35.75
N PRO A 727 -0.08 -0.31 35.80
CA PRO A 727 0.73 -0.07 37.00
C PRO A 727 0.71 1.38 37.53
N HIS A 728 0.72 2.38 36.64
CA HIS A 728 0.71 3.80 37.04
C HIS A 728 -0.61 4.19 37.74
N LEU A 729 -1.74 3.62 37.29
CA LEU A 729 -3.05 3.85 37.90
C LEU A 729 -3.26 3.01 39.17
N GLN A 730 -2.74 1.78 39.21
CA GLN A 730 -2.76 0.95 40.42
C GLN A 730 -2.01 1.63 41.56
N HIS A 731 -0.82 2.14 41.30
CA HIS A 731 -0.02 2.85 42.31
C HIS A 731 -0.74 4.12 42.78
N ALA A 732 -1.15 5.00 41.86
CA ALA A 732 -1.83 6.25 42.22
C ALA A 732 -3.18 6.03 42.94
N LEU A 733 -3.95 4.99 42.59
CA LEU A 733 -5.18 4.65 43.31
C LEU A 733 -4.90 4.08 44.70
N ALA A 734 -3.84 3.30 44.87
CA ALA A 734 -3.42 2.83 46.20
C ALA A 734 -3.01 4.01 47.09
N THR A 735 -2.23 4.96 46.55
CA THR A 735 -1.88 6.22 47.24
C THR A 735 -3.13 7.01 47.63
N LEU A 736 -4.06 7.27 46.69
CA LEU A 736 -5.30 7.99 47.01
C LEU A 736 -6.13 7.27 48.10
N ARG A 737 -6.24 5.94 48.03
CA ARG A 737 -6.93 5.15 49.08
C ARG A 737 -6.26 5.28 50.44
N GLN A 738 -4.93 5.35 50.49
CA GLN A 738 -4.16 5.52 51.73
C GLN A 738 -4.33 6.93 52.31
N GLU A 739 -4.22 7.98 51.48
CA GLU A 739 -4.41 9.37 51.89
C GLU A 739 -5.84 9.62 52.39
N VAL A 740 -6.84 9.16 51.65
CA VAL A 740 -8.25 9.24 52.05
C VAL A 740 -8.51 8.44 53.33
N GLY A 741 -7.85 7.30 53.53
CA GLY A 741 -7.94 6.49 54.74
C GLY A 741 -7.28 7.12 55.99
N GLN A 742 -6.50 8.19 55.84
CA GLN A 742 -5.98 9.00 56.95
C GLN A 742 -6.95 10.12 57.38
N GLN A 743 -8.02 10.34 56.62
CA GLN A 743 -9.05 11.34 56.88
C GLN A 743 -10.39 10.67 57.19
N ASP A 744 -11.36 11.42 57.73
CA ASP A 744 -12.76 10.97 57.71
C ASP A 744 -13.28 11.07 56.27
N PHE A 745 -13.41 9.92 55.61
CA PHE A 745 -13.93 9.82 54.26
C PHE A 745 -15.35 10.42 54.10
N GLY A 746 -16.20 10.33 55.13
CA GLY A 746 -17.55 10.90 55.09
C GLY A 746 -17.52 12.43 55.09
N ALA A 747 -16.68 13.02 55.95
CA ALA A 747 -16.45 14.46 56.00
C ALA A 747 -15.76 14.97 54.72
N PHE A 748 -14.69 14.30 54.26
CA PHE A 748 -13.98 14.62 53.02
C PHE A 748 -14.93 14.60 51.80
N ALA A 749 -15.74 13.55 51.68
CA ALA A 749 -16.69 13.41 50.57
C ALA A 749 -17.73 14.52 50.57
N SER A 750 -18.30 14.83 51.74
CA SER A 750 -19.33 15.88 51.90
C SER A 750 -18.74 17.27 51.61
N ALA A 751 -17.52 17.57 52.09
CA ALA A 751 -16.83 18.82 51.79
C ALA A 751 -16.51 18.99 50.29
N CYS A 752 -16.22 17.90 49.57
CA CYS A 752 -16.08 17.93 48.11
C CYS A 752 -17.43 18.17 47.39
N GLU A 753 -18.50 17.51 47.84
CA GLU A 753 -19.88 17.71 47.34
C GLU A 753 -20.33 19.17 47.53
N ASP A 754 -20.07 19.77 48.70
CA ASP A 754 -20.37 21.17 49.01
C ASP A 754 -19.51 22.15 48.18
N LYS A 755 -18.22 21.85 47.98
CA LYS A 755 -17.33 22.67 47.14
C LYS A 755 -17.78 22.68 45.69
N VAL A 756 -18.18 21.53 45.13
CA VAL A 756 -18.74 21.48 43.78
C VAL A 756 -20.06 22.26 43.72
N SER A 757 -20.97 22.04 44.68
CA SER A 757 -22.25 22.76 44.74
C SER A 757 -22.05 24.29 44.78
N THR A 758 -21.08 24.77 45.57
CA THR A 758 -20.70 26.18 45.65
C THR A 758 -20.19 26.72 44.31
N LEU A 759 -19.34 25.97 43.60
CA LEU A 759 -18.82 26.37 42.27
C LEU A 759 -19.93 26.41 41.19
N LEU A 760 -20.92 25.52 41.29
CA LEU A 760 -22.04 25.41 40.34
C LEU A 760 -23.21 26.37 40.64
N CYS A 761 -23.39 26.79 41.89
CA CYS A 761 -24.44 27.74 42.29
C CYS A 761 -23.95 29.19 42.34
N GLY A 762 -22.72 29.45 42.79
CA GLY A 762 -22.26 30.78 43.19
C GLY A 762 -22.33 31.86 42.10
N SER A 763 -22.81 33.05 42.49
CA SER A 763 -22.72 34.30 41.73
C SER A 763 -21.60 35.17 42.34
N THR A 764 -20.34 34.84 42.05
CA THR A 764 -19.18 35.65 42.45
C THR A 764 -18.83 36.66 41.37
N SER A 765 -18.49 37.89 41.79
CA SER A 765 -18.20 39.02 40.90
C SER A 765 -16.99 38.76 39.99
N PRO A 766 -16.95 39.32 38.77
CA PRO A 766 -15.86 39.07 37.83
C PRO A 766 -14.54 39.67 38.33
N LEU A 767 -13.56 38.81 38.62
CA LEU A 767 -12.14 39.20 38.59
C LEU A 767 -11.72 39.55 37.15
N PRO A 768 -10.72 40.42 36.97
CA PRO A 768 -10.61 41.23 35.75
C PRO A 768 -10.36 40.38 34.50
N ARG A 769 -11.00 40.80 33.40
CA ARG A 769 -10.65 40.33 32.06
C ARG A 769 -9.14 40.52 31.86
N VAL A 770 -8.41 39.42 31.71
CA VAL A 770 -7.07 39.46 31.12
C VAL A 770 -7.24 40.08 29.74
N VAL A 771 -6.70 41.29 29.58
CA VAL A 771 -6.72 42.01 28.31
C VAL A 771 -6.12 41.10 27.25
N SER A 772 -6.93 40.74 26.25
CA SER A 772 -6.43 40.01 25.09
C SER A 772 -5.45 40.92 24.35
N GLY A 773 -4.16 40.66 24.52
CA GLY A 773 -3.14 41.24 23.66
C GLY A 773 -3.46 40.91 22.20
N THR A 774 -3.86 41.94 21.45
CA THR A 774 -3.87 42.03 19.98
C THR A 774 -3.89 40.71 19.21
N ARG A 775 -5.10 40.21 18.89
CA ARG A 775 -5.29 39.19 17.84
C ARG A 775 -4.91 39.78 16.47
N THR A 776 -3.73 39.43 15.96
CA THR A 776 -3.54 39.22 14.52
C THR A 776 -4.02 37.80 14.19
N LEU A 777 -5.19 37.70 13.57
CA LEU A 777 -5.74 36.47 12.97
C LEU A 777 -4.99 36.11 11.67
N PRO A 778 -4.92 34.83 11.28
CA PRO A 778 -6.06 34.06 10.69
C PRO A 778 -6.41 32.82 11.56
N THR A 779 -7.63 32.31 11.77
CA THR A 779 -8.84 32.03 10.94
C THR A 779 -8.57 31.40 9.58
N SER A 780 -9.11 30.22 9.23
CA SER A 780 -10.12 29.38 9.91
C SER A 780 -9.93 27.89 9.62
N SER A 781 -10.47 27.07 10.53
CA SER A 781 -10.72 25.64 10.34
C SER A 781 -12.14 25.43 9.83
N ASP A 782 -12.32 24.61 8.80
CA ASP A 782 -13.64 24.16 8.36
C ASP A 782 -14.06 22.84 9.02
N THR A 783 -15.33 22.78 9.43
CA THR A 783 -16.11 21.54 9.50
C THR A 783 -17.47 21.81 8.82
N PRO A 784 -18.07 20.81 8.15
CA PRO A 784 -19.05 21.08 7.09
C PRO A 784 -20.49 21.16 7.57
N GLN A 785 -21.31 21.98 6.90
CA GLN A 785 -22.69 21.62 6.52
C GLN A 785 -23.22 22.48 5.36
N THR A 786 -24.10 21.85 4.59
CA THR A 786 -24.84 22.26 3.37
C THR A 786 -25.45 23.68 3.31
N GLY A 787 -25.45 24.37 2.14
CA GLY A 787 -26.33 25.56 1.96
C GLY A 787 -26.12 26.62 0.84
N VAL A 788 -25.91 26.26 -0.43
CA VAL A 788 -26.45 26.94 -1.66
C VAL A 788 -26.75 28.48 -1.66
N LYS A 789 -25.82 29.36 -2.10
CA LYS A 789 -25.93 30.33 -3.27
C LYS A 789 -24.97 31.55 -3.29
N GLN A 790 -24.40 31.78 -4.48
CA GLN A 790 -24.09 33.05 -5.21
C GLN A 790 -23.42 34.28 -4.53
N GLY A 791 -22.40 34.84 -5.21
CA GLY A 791 -22.29 36.31 -5.36
C GLY A 791 -20.92 37.02 -5.22
N GLY A 792 -20.08 36.96 -6.26
CA GLY A 792 -19.38 38.17 -6.78
C GLY A 792 -18.08 38.75 -6.15
N LEU A 793 -17.12 39.01 -7.05
CA LEU A 793 -16.14 40.13 -7.07
C LEU A 793 -14.78 40.04 -6.31
N ARG A 794 -13.69 40.07 -7.12
CA ARG A 794 -12.28 40.47 -6.86
C ARG A 794 -12.16 42.03 -6.94
N PRO A 795 -11.04 42.75 -6.62
CA PRO A 795 -9.59 42.45 -6.85
C PRO A 795 -8.61 43.05 -5.77
N PRO A 796 -7.36 43.56 -6.03
CA PRO A 796 -6.12 42.92 -6.53
C PRO A 796 -4.78 43.14 -5.73
N LEU A 797 -3.77 42.29 -6.01
CA LEU A 797 -2.29 42.53 -6.21
C LEU A 797 -1.36 43.35 -5.26
N SER A 798 -0.28 42.70 -4.77
CA SER A 798 1.17 43.10 -4.83
C SER A 798 2.04 42.14 -3.96
N ARG A 799 3.06 41.37 -4.39
CA ARG A 799 4.43 41.61 -4.93
C ARG A 799 5.56 42.07 -3.94
N SER A 800 6.28 41.08 -3.36
CA SER A 800 7.77 41.05 -3.13
C SER A 800 8.41 41.94 -2.02
N PRO A 801 9.69 41.76 -1.61
CA PRO A 801 10.58 40.56 -1.54
C PRO A 801 11.41 40.39 -0.21
N MET A 802 12.12 39.25 -0.09
CA MET A 802 13.40 38.97 0.64
C MET A 802 13.75 39.61 2.02
N ASN A 803 14.10 38.77 3.01
CA ASN A 803 15.53 38.57 3.41
C ASN A 803 15.75 37.43 4.44
N SER A 804 17.00 36.94 4.51
CA SER A 804 17.49 35.97 5.50
C SER A 804 18.44 36.63 6.50
N PRO A 805 18.74 36.00 7.65
CA PRO A 805 20.11 35.46 7.77
C PRO A 805 20.24 34.11 8.53
N LYS A 806 21.48 33.60 8.54
CA LYS A 806 21.92 32.32 9.12
C LYS A 806 22.41 32.50 10.56
N THR A 807 22.41 31.43 11.37
CA THR A 807 23.37 31.27 12.49
C THR A 807 23.66 29.79 12.75
N VAL A 808 24.87 29.49 13.22
CA VAL A 808 25.43 28.15 13.49
C VAL A 808 25.84 28.08 14.97
N PRO A 809 25.65 26.96 15.70
CA PRO A 809 26.30 26.70 16.98
C PRO A 809 27.52 25.76 16.85
N PRO A 810 28.52 25.86 17.75
CA PRO A 810 29.84 25.24 17.59
C PRO A 810 29.98 23.83 18.20
N GLN A 811 31.09 23.16 17.85
CA GLN A 811 31.57 21.93 18.49
C GLN A 811 32.46 22.26 19.70
N VAL A 812 32.43 21.41 20.73
CA VAL A 812 33.48 21.31 21.75
C VAL A 812 33.77 19.82 21.98
N ALA A 813 35.05 19.47 22.12
CA ALA A 813 35.51 18.11 22.40
C ALA A 813 36.54 18.13 23.53
N CYS A 814 36.57 17.11 24.39
CA CYS A 814 37.72 16.82 25.24
C CYS A 814 37.79 15.34 25.65
N ALA A 815 39.01 14.90 25.98
CA ALA A 815 39.40 13.56 26.47
C ALA A 815 39.76 13.63 27.97
N LYS A 816 40.10 12.58 28.73
CA LYS A 816 40.43 11.13 28.52
C LYS A 816 40.12 10.43 29.89
N GLU A 817 39.98 9.10 30.04
CA GLU A 817 40.93 8.03 30.51
C GLU A 817 39.98 6.89 31.02
N ARG A 818 40.06 5.57 30.74
CA ARG A 818 41.06 4.49 30.95
C ARG A 818 41.52 4.36 32.42
N MET A 819 41.50 3.22 33.14
CA MET A 819 41.35 1.75 32.90
C MET A 819 41.18 1.07 34.32
N PRO A 820 41.28 -0.27 34.60
CA PRO A 820 41.15 -1.52 33.82
C PRO A 820 40.34 -2.69 34.52
N PHE A 821 40.32 -3.88 33.88
CA PHE A 821 40.10 -5.25 34.46
C PHE A 821 38.68 -5.65 34.93
N LEU A 822 38.22 -6.91 34.83
CA LEU A 822 38.83 -8.21 34.44
C LEU A 822 37.81 -9.11 33.70
N SER A 823 38.28 -10.15 33.02
CA SER A 823 37.51 -11.00 32.07
C SER A 823 37.42 -12.48 32.48
N SER A 824 36.31 -13.16 32.17
CA SER A 824 36.29 -14.59 31.77
C SER A 824 34.95 -15.00 31.12
N PRO A 825 34.91 -16.04 30.25
CA PRO A 825 33.76 -16.32 29.37
C PRO A 825 32.99 -17.62 29.72
N SER A 826 31.76 -17.76 29.21
CA SER A 826 31.08 -19.07 29.11
C SER A 826 30.30 -19.25 27.80
N GLN A 827 30.93 -20.05 26.94
CA GLN A 827 30.45 -20.94 25.87
C GLN A 827 28.98 -20.89 25.39
N VAL A 828 28.85 -20.86 24.06
CA VAL A 828 27.61 -21.09 23.30
C VAL A 828 27.60 -22.53 22.77
N PRO A 829 26.53 -23.32 22.97
CA PRO A 829 26.28 -24.53 22.19
C PRO A 829 25.65 -24.18 20.84
N LYS A 830 26.29 -24.58 19.73
CA LYS A 830 25.61 -24.75 18.44
C LYS A 830 24.93 -26.11 18.44
N VAL A 831 23.67 -26.20 18.02
CA VAL A 831 23.04 -27.47 17.65
C VAL A 831 22.41 -27.35 16.27
N SER A 832 22.68 -28.37 15.45
CA SER A 832 22.23 -28.53 14.07
C SER A 832 20.73 -28.87 14.00
N VAL A 833 20.04 -28.35 12.98
CA VAL A 833 18.64 -28.71 12.69
C VAL A 833 18.61 -29.84 11.66
N THR A 834 18.13 -31.01 12.08
CA THR A 834 17.61 -32.07 11.21
C THR A 834 16.14 -32.31 11.57
N CYS A 835 15.27 -32.40 10.57
CA CYS A 835 13.83 -32.48 10.78
C CYS A 835 13.40 -33.90 11.18
N SER A 836 12.62 -34.01 12.25
CA SER A 836 11.71 -35.12 12.49
C SER A 836 10.44 -34.59 13.15
N SER A 837 9.30 -35.19 12.82
CA SER A 837 7.98 -34.82 13.34
C SER A 837 7.64 -35.66 14.57
N ASP A 838 7.35 -35.02 15.70
CA ASP A 838 6.36 -35.50 16.67
C ASP A 838 5.92 -34.37 17.60
N VAL A 839 4.63 -34.34 17.94
CA VAL A 839 4.02 -33.30 18.78
C VAL A 839 3.84 -33.81 20.20
N VAL A 840 4.69 -33.37 21.12
CA VAL A 840 4.50 -33.55 22.56
C VAL A 840 4.09 -32.21 23.16
N THR A 841 2.88 -32.16 23.73
CA THR A 841 2.33 -30.96 24.39
C THR A 841 2.83 -30.86 25.83
N ASN A 842 3.16 -29.63 26.27
CA ASN A 842 3.64 -29.36 27.63
C ASN A 842 2.54 -29.60 28.69
N SER A 843 2.47 -30.81 29.28
CA SER A 843 1.44 -31.20 30.26
C SER A 843 1.31 -30.22 31.44
N ILE A 844 2.42 -29.66 31.91
CA ILE A 844 2.52 -28.77 33.08
C ILE A 844 1.65 -27.50 32.93
N GLN A 845 1.44 -27.00 31.70
CA GLN A 845 0.52 -25.86 31.48
C GLN A 845 -0.95 -26.27 31.51
N THR A 846 -1.27 -27.50 31.12
CA THR A 846 -2.63 -28.06 31.15
C THR A 846 -3.06 -28.35 32.58
N GLU A 847 -2.20 -28.96 33.39
CA GLU A 847 -2.43 -29.21 34.83
C GLU A 847 -2.65 -27.90 35.60
N ARG A 848 -1.83 -26.87 35.35
CA ARG A 848 -2.01 -25.52 35.94
C ARG A 848 -3.29 -24.80 35.49
N ARG A 849 -3.95 -25.24 34.42
CA ARG A 849 -5.27 -24.75 34.00
C ARG A 849 -6.40 -25.55 34.66
N LEU A 850 -6.26 -26.87 34.76
CA LEU A 850 -7.20 -27.75 35.50
C LEU A 850 -7.30 -27.37 36.98
N HIS A 851 -6.17 -27.10 37.64
CA HIS A 851 -6.13 -26.67 39.05
C HIS A 851 -6.79 -25.29 39.30
N LYS A 852 -7.01 -24.48 38.25
CA LYS A 852 -7.79 -23.22 38.32
C LYS A 852 -9.30 -23.42 38.15
N LEU A 853 -9.74 -24.60 37.71
CA LEU A 853 -11.15 -24.92 37.45
C LEU A 853 -11.80 -25.70 38.60
N GLN A 854 -11.01 -26.41 39.42
CA GLN A 854 -11.49 -27.12 40.62
C GLN A 854 -12.41 -26.31 41.57
N PRO A 855 -12.25 -24.98 41.77
CA PRO A 855 -13.14 -24.23 42.67
C PRO A 855 -14.60 -24.05 42.18
N TYR A 856 -14.91 -24.39 40.93
CA TYR A 856 -16.21 -24.06 40.31
C TYR A 856 -17.24 -25.20 40.34
N GLY A 857 -16.91 -26.35 40.92
CA GLY A 857 -17.78 -27.54 40.95
C GLY A 857 -17.95 -28.21 39.58
N GLU A 858 -18.74 -29.28 39.51
CA GLU A 858 -19.15 -29.85 38.23
C GLU A 858 -20.23 -28.97 37.58
N PRO A 859 -20.16 -28.74 36.25
CA PRO A 859 -21.19 -27.99 35.55
C PRO A 859 -22.53 -28.74 35.59
N PRO A 860 -23.68 -28.04 35.60
CA PRO A 860 -24.98 -28.69 35.52
C PRO A 860 -25.08 -29.55 34.25
N PRO A 861 -25.76 -30.71 34.30
CA PRO A 861 -25.84 -31.62 33.18
C PRO A 861 -26.47 -30.93 31.96
N LEU A 862 -25.73 -30.94 30.85
CA LEU A 862 -26.20 -30.40 29.58
C LEU A 862 -27.46 -31.15 29.14
N SER A 863 -28.46 -30.40 28.66
CA SER A 863 -29.61 -30.98 27.97
C SER A 863 -29.13 -31.89 26.83
N PRO A 864 -29.71 -33.08 26.63
CA PRO A 864 -29.25 -34.01 25.61
C PRO A 864 -29.38 -33.38 24.22
N LEU A 865 -28.24 -33.06 23.62
CA LEU A 865 -28.17 -32.60 22.23
C LEU A 865 -28.70 -33.71 21.33
N LEU A 866 -29.81 -33.44 20.63
CA LEU A 866 -30.31 -34.30 19.55
C LEU A 866 -29.30 -34.32 18.40
N MET A 867 -28.35 -35.25 18.49
CA MET A 867 -27.43 -35.60 17.42
C MET A 867 -28.21 -36.23 16.27
N MET A 868 -28.64 -35.41 15.30
CA MET A 868 -29.25 -35.92 14.09
C MET A 868 -28.27 -36.86 13.36
N PRO A 869 -28.69 -38.08 12.96
CA PRO A 869 -27.82 -39.03 12.31
C PRO A 869 -27.35 -38.48 10.95
N ILE A 870 -26.04 -38.33 10.80
CA ILE A 870 -25.39 -37.84 9.58
C ILE A 870 -25.69 -38.81 8.43
N LYS A 871 -26.32 -38.31 7.35
CA LYS A 871 -26.61 -39.10 6.14
C LYS A 871 -25.33 -39.78 5.61
N PRO A 872 -25.38 -41.06 5.17
CA PRO A 872 -24.19 -41.82 4.76
C PRO A 872 -23.33 -41.14 3.68
N ALA A 873 -23.93 -40.31 2.81
CA ALA A 873 -23.25 -39.58 1.75
C ALA A 873 -22.20 -38.55 2.23
N LEU A 874 -22.16 -38.19 3.52
CA LEU A 874 -21.21 -37.23 4.09
C LEU A 874 -20.05 -37.87 4.88
N ARG A 875 -19.99 -39.20 4.99
CA ARG A 875 -18.82 -39.91 5.55
C ARG A 875 -17.69 -40.09 4.52
N LYS A 876 -17.08 -38.99 4.09
CA LYS A 876 -15.79 -39.03 3.39
C LYS A 876 -14.67 -38.77 4.39
N ALA A 877 -13.89 -39.81 4.69
CA ALA A 877 -12.65 -39.65 5.45
C ALA A 877 -11.68 -38.75 4.66
N PHE A 878 -11.03 -37.81 5.34
CA PHE A 878 -9.98 -37.00 4.73
C PHE A 878 -8.73 -37.88 4.56
N HIS A 879 -8.31 -38.11 3.31
CA HIS A 879 -7.04 -38.75 3.00
C HIS A 879 -6.02 -37.69 2.58
N VAL A 880 -4.84 -37.75 3.20
CA VAL A 880 -3.71 -36.88 2.86
C VAL A 880 -3.28 -37.18 1.41
N PRO A 881 -2.97 -36.18 0.57
CA PRO A 881 -2.55 -36.42 -0.81
C PRO A 881 -1.22 -37.20 -0.86
N LEU A 882 -1.29 -38.47 -1.28
CA LEU A 882 -0.10 -39.26 -1.62
C LEU A 882 0.61 -38.63 -2.83
N ARG A 883 1.94 -38.44 -2.72
CA ARG A 883 2.77 -38.15 -3.89
C ARG A 883 2.65 -39.31 -4.88
N LYS A 884 2.24 -39.03 -6.11
CA LYS A 884 2.46 -39.95 -7.23
C LYS A 884 3.95 -39.95 -7.58
N GLU A 885 4.65 -40.99 -7.16
CA GLU A 885 5.85 -41.42 -7.88
C GLU A 885 5.41 -42.10 -9.18
N SER A 886 6.10 -41.79 -10.28
CA SER A 886 5.83 -42.37 -11.60
C SER A 886 6.29 -43.82 -11.66
N PRO A 887 5.50 -44.76 -12.22
CA PRO A 887 5.86 -46.16 -12.24
C PRO A 887 7.06 -46.43 -13.16
N ILE A 888 8.02 -47.20 -12.65
CA ILE A 888 9.09 -47.81 -13.44
C ILE A 888 8.49 -49.04 -14.14
N SER A 889 8.41 -49.02 -15.47
CA SER A 889 8.10 -50.21 -16.27
C SER A 889 9.38 -50.96 -16.59
N SER A 890 9.45 -52.23 -16.16
CA SER A 890 10.55 -53.14 -16.44
C SER A 890 10.39 -53.89 -17.76
N THR A 891 11.52 -54.23 -18.40
CA THR A 891 11.74 -55.36 -19.35
C THR A 891 10.94 -55.34 -20.68
N ASP A 892 11.48 -55.73 -21.84
CA ASP A 892 12.76 -56.38 -22.13
C ASP A 892 13.23 -56.17 -23.58
N SER A 893 14.48 -56.59 -23.85
CA SER A 893 15.10 -56.99 -25.14
C SER A 893 16.40 -56.25 -25.55
N SER A 894 17.39 -57.08 -25.87
CA SER A 894 18.79 -56.82 -26.26
C SER A 894 18.96 -57.01 -27.79
N PRO A 895 20.16 -57.04 -28.44
CA PRO A 895 21.54 -56.91 -27.93
C PRO A 895 22.47 -55.98 -28.78
N LEU A 896 23.80 -56.10 -28.56
CA LEU A 896 24.94 -55.53 -29.32
C LEU A 896 25.28 -54.04 -28.97
N ASN A 897 26.56 -53.62 -28.87
CA ASN A 897 27.82 -54.26 -29.28
C ASN A 897 29.02 -53.93 -28.34
N LEU A 898 30.10 -54.73 -28.43
CA LEU A 898 31.27 -54.70 -27.55
C LEU A 898 32.22 -53.48 -27.79
N LYS A 899 32.93 -53.04 -26.73
CA LYS A 899 34.39 -53.33 -26.56
C LYS A 899 34.99 -52.89 -25.21
N HIS A 900 36.05 -53.63 -24.83
CA HIS A 900 36.84 -53.52 -23.59
C HIS A 900 37.72 -52.26 -23.52
N GLY A 901 38.24 -51.96 -22.32
CA GLY A 901 39.49 -51.21 -22.17
C GLY A 901 39.83 -50.79 -20.74
N THR A 902 40.60 -51.61 -20.02
CA THR A 902 41.28 -51.21 -18.77
C THR A 902 42.34 -50.13 -19.02
N GLY A 903 42.45 -49.15 -18.11
CA GLY A 903 43.47 -48.09 -18.14
C GLY A 903 43.16 -46.99 -17.14
#